data_AF-A0A517ZIX8-F1
#
_entry.id   AF-A0A517ZIX8-F1
#
_cell.length_a   1.000
_cell.length_b   1.000
_cell.length_c   1.000
_cell.angle_alpha   90.00
_cell.angle_beta   90.00
_cell.angle_gamma   90.00
#
_symmetry.space_group_name_H-M   'P 1'
#
loop_
_entity.id
_entity.type
_entity.pdbx_description
1 polymer ?
#
loop_
_entity_poly.entity_id
_entity_poly.type
_entity_poly.pdbx_seq_one_letter_code
_entity_poly.pdbx_strand_id
1 'polypeptide(L)'
;MSNQPVVEKRGWMRTLVRWLATKYYPTIETTGSERIPQTGSVLLCANHANSLIDPVLIGIVARRPVRFMAKAPLFDNPLLGPPMRALGMIPAYRGSDDARDVRRNIESLDVGAKALVDGLAMGIFPEGKSTDQAHLEMVRSGAARMALQAVAEGADDLLVIPIGITYECKDAFRSSVWIQVGEPIDVAECLAEHDGKERVARRSLTQLLEARLKDVVVHLDEPDWEPWLDDLQSLAEAPRDANKETSPPLKRRKRIADAINYFFAKDRPRAESVADDIKAYRDHVQQAGLTIESPVLRLRGFRVFAEIAWELFCLILLFFPALAGTLQHLVPFVIVRGLAPYFDQPGRKTIATSRVFVGLPAYLLWYAVVAWWAFGYFAPWFAWTWMIAAPFCGVIAIHYWRRAGRVAQLIWHQIQVTIDRKTLLNLRQQEADLRTELRGLAEDYEEVSPRPIKEFRPSRKSQIGRIAGRALVVLLVFATLWIARYRLFDDPLSGSGLDVQQISQRRMTALVDADEQELNRLIDELDTLEARATRLQRDFNDGNRSFTNQADDDDLREVLRRYMTHREALLRIVWKYQRYAEIENEELRLRTFLLEFTAASMLYEASLKFVHQFGDRSEAVAKLNEPEPNWGIPAGLYDTIRHNLASPQNIRMFELARQYYHQEHVQQQLKTHALLTSPPYDRFHNAIEDAEATIREINDSVSARVIQVAVSDLGNLIYHAQYATQSLVSTWIGDFKIRQPHGGEPLIDKQQLAQLSEVLEPGDILLERRNWYLSNAFLPGYWPHGAVYVGTTEDLKRLGLDTNEYVSKHWHKFSANDEEGHPHVIVEAVSEGVIFSSLEHSIGGADSVAVLRPSVSEQEKKDAIVSAFSFAGRPYDFEFNFETPSMLVCTEVVFRAYGGNAGTIQFPLEEIMGRQTMPAINLARKFDEEYGNDAAQFEFVAFIDGDEVAETSRFVTDAEAFRNTVDRPASSFVQSSDPIALKSIGPLGRTLAFLTLLAAVWAVAAPLARRLRSPKLAVSNEPESTEPPPGQ
;
A
#
# COMPACT_ATOMS: atom_id res chain seq x y z
N MET A 1 -19.93 -32.72 -56.33
CA MET A 1 -19.90 -31.29 -55.95
C MET A 1 -20.15 -31.20 -54.45
N SER A 2 -19.10 -30.93 -53.68
CA SER A 2 -19.06 -30.98 -52.22
C SER A 2 -19.75 -29.76 -51.61
N ASN A 3 -20.77 -29.99 -50.79
CA ASN A 3 -21.52 -28.95 -50.10
C ASN A 3 -20.78 -28.49 -48.82
N GLN A 4 -19.62 -27.87 -48.97
CA GLN A 4 -18.95 -27.12 -47.89
C GLN A 4 -19.01 -25.59 -48.11
N PRO A 5 -20.09 -24.88 -47.69
CA PRO A 5 -20.03 -23.42 -47.65
C PRO A 5 -20.38 -22.76 -46.30
N VAL A 6 -20.56 -23.50 -45.20
CA VAL A 6 -20.97 -22.89 -43.90
C VAL A 6 -19.82 -22.71 -42.90
N VAL A 7 -18.72 -23.46 -43.02
CA VAL A 7 -17.65 -23.48 -42.01
C VAL A 7 -16.76 -22.23 -42.06
N GLU A 8 -16.57 -21.60 -43.22
CA GLU A 8 -15.70 -20.41 -43.35
C GLU A 8 -16.35 -19.11 -42.85
N LYS A 9 -17.66 -18.91 -43.07
CA LYS A 9 -18.34 -17.63 -42.77
C LYS A 9 -18.48 -17.28 -41.28
N ARG A 10 -18.14 -18.19 -40.35
CA ARG A 10 -18.29 -18.00 -38.89
C ARG A 10 -16.99 -18.16 -38.09
N GLY A 11 -15.84 -18.11 -38.75
CA GLY A 11 -14.53 -18.26 -38.10
C GLY A 11 -14.28 -17.28 -36.94
N TRP A 12 -14.73 -16.03 -37.07
CA TRP A 12 -14.57 -15.00 -36.04
C TRP A 12 -15.32 -15.32 -34.74
N MET A 13 -16.51 -15.93 -34.82
CA MET A 13 -17.32 -16.31 -33.65
C MET A 13 -16.61 -17.39 -32.84
N ARG A 14 -16.01 -18.37 -33.53
CA ARG A 14 -15.21 -19.42 -32.89
C ARG A 14 -13.97 -18.83 -32.22
N THR A 15 -13.30 -17.88 -32.87
CA THR A 15 -12.15 -17.16 -32.28
C THR A 15 -12.56 -16.37 -31.05
N LEU A 16 -13.70 -15.68 -31.08
CA LEU A 16 -14.24 -14.93 -29.95
C LEU A 16 -14.55 -15.84 -28.75
N VAL A 17 -15.26 -16.95 -28.98
CA VAL A 17 -15.61 -17.91 -27.90
C VAL A 17 -14.35 -18.51 -27.28
N ARG A 18 -13.34 -18.86 -28.09
CA ARG A 18 -12.03 -19.32 -27.59
C ARG A 18 -11.32 -18.23 -26.78
N TRP A 19 -11.30 -16.99 -27.28
CA TRP A 19 -10.71 -15.86 -26.56
C TRP A 19 -11.38 -15.64 -25.21
N LEU A 20 -12.71 -15.63 -25.14
CA LEU A 20 -13.46 -15.50 -23.89
C LEU A 20 -13.15 -16.65 -22.91
N ALA A 21 -13.11 -17.90 -23.40
CA ALA A 21 -12.75 -19.06 -22.59
C ALA A 21 -11.34 -18.91 -22.00
N THR A 22 -10.36 -18.45 -22.78
CA THR A 22 -8.98 -18.22 -22.28
C THR A 22 -8.83 -17.00 -21.36
N LYS A 23 -9.76 -16.03 -21.39
CA LYS A 23 -9.79 -14.94 -20.40
C LYS A 23 -10.44 -15.37 -19.09
N TYR A 24 -11.46 -16.23 -19.17
CA TYR A 24 -12.11 -16.79 -17.99
C TYR A 24 -11.24 -17.85 -17.31
N TYR A 25 -10.63 -18.74 -18.08
CA TYR A 25 -9.65 -19.74 -17.64
C TYR A 25 -8.28 -19.41 -18.23
N PRO A 26 -7.48 -18.54 -17.57
CA PRO A 26 -6.16 -18.13 -18.07
C PRO A 26 -5.14 -19.27 -18.12
N THR A 27 -5.40 -20.35 -17.40
CA THR A 27 -4.53 -21.53 -17.33
C THR A 27 -5.32 -22.76 -17.75
N ILE A 28 -5.06 -23.23 -18.97
CA ILE A 28 -5.60 -24.48 -19.54
C ILE A 28 -4.42 -25.43 -19.71
N GLU A 29 -4.28 -26.39 -18.81
CA GLU A 29 -3.24 -27.42 -18.89
C GLU A 29 -3.74 -28.63 -19.68
N THR A 30 -2.88 -29.27 -20.46
CA THR A 30 -3.26 -30.41 -21.28
C THR A 30 -2.22 -31.52 -21.18
N THR A 31 -2.66 -32.78 -21.16
CA THR A 31 -1.79 -33.97 -21.15
C THR A 31 -2.35 -35.00 -22.13
N GLY A 32 -1.50 -35.58 -22.98
CA GLY A 32 -1.91 -36.59 -23.97
C GLY A 32 -2.58 -36.05 -25.23
N SER A 33 -2.58 -34.73 -25.47
CA SER A 33 -3.25 -34.13 -26.65
C SER A 33 -2.79 -34.68 -28.00
N GLU A 34 -1.55 -35.18 -28.06
CA GLU A 34 -0.96 -35.84 -29.22
C GLU A 34 -1.68 -37.14 -29.62
N ARG A 35 -2.46 -37.74 -28.71
CA ARG A 35 -3.26 -38.95 -28.97
C ARG A 35 -4.49 -38.67 -29.82
N ILE A 36 -4.88 -37.40 -30.00
CA ILE A 36 -6.04 -37.02 -30.80
C ILE A 36 -5.64 -36.92 -32.28
N PRO A 37 -6.19 -37.77 -33.16
CA PRO A 37 -5.95 -37.70 -34.61
C PRO A 37 -6.35 -36.35 -35.18
N GLN A 38 -5.46 -35.75 -35.97
CA GLN A 38 -5.73 -34.46 -36.63
C GLN A 38 -6.65 -34.60 -37.84
N THR A 39 -6.74 -35.80 -38.42
CA THR A 39 -7.61 -36.19 -39.54
C THR A 39 -8.28 -37.53 -39.26
N GLY A 40 -9.29 -37.90 -40.05
CA GLY A 40 -10.02 -39.16 -39.87
C GLY A 40 -11.05 -39.12 -38.74
N SER A 41 -11.77 -40.24 -38.60
CA SER A 41 -12.92 -40.46 -37.74
C SER A 41 -12.49 -40.62 -36.28
N VAL A 42 -13.00 -39.77 -35.39
CA VAL A 42 -12.70 -39.86 -33.95
C VAL A 42 -13.90 -39.49 -33.10
N LEU A 43 -14.19 -40.32 -32.10
CA LEU A 43 -15.22 -40.05 -31.10
C LEU A 43 -14.58 -39.68 -29.76
N LEU A 44 -14.60 -38.40 -29.42
CA LEU A 44 -14.12 -37.88 -28.15
C LEU A 44 -15.21 -38.04 -27.09
N CYS A 45 -14.95 -38.87 -26.08
CA CYS A 45 -15.87 -39.11 -24.96
C CYS A 45 -15.33 -38.39 -23.73
N ALA A 46 -16.07 -37.42 -23.19
CA ALA A 46 -15.61 -36.64 -22.05
C ALA A 46 -16.57 -36.65 -20.86
N ASN A 47 -16.05 -36.44 -19.64
CA ASN A 47 -16.91 -36.13 -18.51
C ASN A 47 -17.52 -34.72 -18.66
N HIS A 48 -18.66 -34.46 -18.01
CA HIS A 48 -19.44 -33.24 -18.24
C HIS A 48 -19.55 -32.30 -17.04
N ALA A 49 -18.43 -31.76 -16.56
CA ALA A 49 -18.40 -30.99 -15.32
C ALA A 49 -18.92 -29.53 -15.42
N ASN A 50 -18.91 -28.88 -16.59
CA ASN A 50 -19.26 -27.46 -16.72
C ASN A 50 -20.02 -27.12 -18.02
N SER A 51 -21.03 -27.94 -18.31
CA SER A 51 -22.07 -27.69 -19.32
C SER A 51 -21.55 -27.07 -20.62
N LEU A 52 -21.80 -25.79 -20.88
CA LEU A 52 -21.54 -25.14 -22.17
C LEU A 52 -20.06 -24.83 -22.45
N ILE A 53 -19.18 -24.80 -21.43
CA ILE A 53 -17.75 -24.52 -21.66
C ILE A 53 -16.95 -25.78 -21.99
N ASP A 54 -17.39 -26.97 -21.55
CA ASP A 54 -16.69 -28.23 -21.80
C ASP A 54 -16.43 -28.48 -23.31
N PRO A 55 -17.43 -28.33 -24.21
CA PRO A 55 -17.21 -28.48 -25.65
C PRO A 55 -16.19 -27.48 -26.22
N VAL A 56 -16.17 -26.25 -25.68
CA VAL A 56 -15.24 -25.19 -26.12
C VAL A 56 -13.82 -25.58 -25.76
N LEU A 57 -13.61 -26.07 -24.54
CA LEU A 57 -12.30 -26.51 -24.05
C LEU A 57 -11.79 -27.73 -24.82
N ILE A 58 -12.64 -28.73 -25.07
CA ILE A 58 -12.25 -29.89 -25.90
C ILE A 58 -11.92 -29.42 -27.33
N GLY A 59 -12.68 -28.50 -27.89
CA GLY A 59 -12.40 -27.91 -29.21
C GLY A 59 -11.13 -27.04 -29.27
N ILE A 60 -10.60 -26.57 -28.13
CA ILE A 60 -9.28 -25.93 -28.01
C ILE A 60 -8.19 -27.00 -28.00
N VAL A 61 -8.36 -28.06 -27.20
CA VAL A 61 -7.39 -29.15 -27.03
C VAL A 61 -7.25 -30.01 -28.29
N ALA A 62 -8.36 -30.36 -28.94
CA ALA A 62 -8.37 -31.21 -30.13
C ALA A 62 -7.69 -30.55 -31.35
N ARG A 63 -7.53 -29.22 -31.34
CA ARG A 63 -6.97 -28.40 -32.44
C ARG A 63 -7.66 -28.55 -33.81
N ARG A 64 -8.73 -29.34 -33.90
CA ARG A 64 -9.64 -29.47 -35.05
C ARG A 64 -11.09 -29.22 -34.60
N PRO A 65 -12.02 -28.89 -35.53
CA PRO A 65 -13.44 -28.74 -35.19
C PRO A 65 -14.02 -30.05 -34.65
N VAL A 66 -14.62 -30.02 -33.45
CA VAL A 66 -15.31 -31.17 -32.84
C VAL A 66 -16.79 -30.88 -32.76
N ARG A 67 -17.62 -31.78 -33.29
CA ARG A 67 -19.08 -31.64 -33.29
C ARG A 67 -19.68 -32.34 -32.08
N PHE A 68 -20.20 -31.56 -31.15
CA PHE A 68 -20.86 -32.08 -29.96
C PHE A 68 -22.37 -32.18 -30.14
N MET A 69 -22.96 -33.22 -29.56
CA MET A 69 -24.41 -33.29 -29.41
C MET A 69 -24.87 -32.42 -28.24
N ALA A 70 -25.84 -31.54 -28.49
CA ALA A 70 -26.40 -30.63 -27.50
C ALA A 70 -27.94 -30.65 -27.52
N LYS A 71 -28.58 -30.30 -26.40
CA LYS A 71 -30.05 -30.34 -26.27
C LYS A 71 -30.72 -29.46 -27.33
N ALA A 72 -31.65 -30.01 -28.11
CA ALA A 72 -32.30 -29.32 -29.22
C ALA A 72 -32.93 -27.94 -28.84
N PRO A 73 -33.67 -27.80 -27.73
CA PRO A 73 -34.16 -26.50 -27.26
C PRO A 73 -33.11 -25.39 -27.06
N LEU A 74 -31.83 -25.72 -26.88
CA LEU A 74 -30.77 -24.70 -26.75
C LEU A 74 -30.50 -23.99 -28.09
N PHE A 75 -30.80 -24.63 -29.22
CA PHE A 75 -30.62 -24.05 -30.55
C PHE A 75 -31.68 -23.00 -30.88
N ASP A 76 -32.81 -23.01 -30.19
CA ASP A 76 -33.91 -22.05 -30.36
C ASP A 76 -33.67 -20.78 -29.51
N ASN A 77 -32.74 -20.84 -28.55
CA ASN A 77 -32.39 -19.69 -27.74
C ASN A 77 -31.62 -18.65 -28.60
N PRO A 78 -32.04 -17.37 -28.63
CA PRO A 78 -31.42 -16.34 -29.47
C PRO A 78 -29.97 -16.01 -29.08
N LEU A 79 -29.57 -16.26 -27.83
CA LEU A 79 -28.21 -16.02 -27.32
C LEU A 79 -27.29 -17.24 -27.52
N LEU A 80 -27.80 -18.46 -27.35
CA LEU A 80 -27.00 -19.70 -27.42
C LEU A 80 -27.00 -20.34 -28.81
N GLY A 81 -28.08 -20.20 -29.58
CA GLY A 81 -28.25 -20.83 -30.89
C GLY A 81 -27.18 -20.44 -31.92
N PRO A 82 -26.90 -19.15 -32.16
CA PRO A 82 -25.86 -18.72 -33.10
C PRO A 82 -24.46 -19.26 -32.78
N PRO A 83 -23.91 -19.16 -31.54
CA PRO A 83 -22.62 -19.74 -31.21
C PRO A 83 -22.61 -21.28 -31.27
N MET A 84 -23.69 -21.96 -30.84
CA MET A 84 -23.78 -23.42 -30.95
C MET A 84 -23.72 -23.91 -32.41
N ARG A 85 -24.44 -23.25 -33.32
CA ARG A 85 -24.36 -23.54 -34.77
C ARG A 85 -23.01 -23.16 -35.36
N ALA A 86 -22.37 -22.10 -34.88
CA ALA A 86 -21.02 -21.69 -35.31
C ALA A 86 -19.94 -22.70 -34.89
N LEU A 87 -20.12 -23.34 -33.73
CA LEU A 87 -19.26 -24.41 -33.23
C LEU A 87 -19.52 -25.77 -33.90
N GLY A 88 -20.57 -25.88 -34.73
CA GLY A 88 -20.93 -27.12 -35.42
C GLY A 88 -21.61 -28.15 -34.52
N MET A 89 -22.26 -27.72 -33.43
CA MET A 89 -23.01 -28.61 -32.55
C MET A 89 -24.23 -29.21 -33.25
N ILE A 90 -24.58 -30.44 -32.89
CA ILE A 90 -25.69 -31.21 -33.46
C ILE A 90 -26.82 -31.27 -32.42
N PRO A 91 -28.08 -30.96 -32.77
CA PRO A 91 -29.21 -31.08 -31.85
C PRO A 91 -29.52 -32.54 -31.53
N ALA A 92 -29.65 -32.87 -30.25
CA ALA A 92 -30.03 -34.18 -29.74
C ALA A 92 -31.29 -34.11 -28.87
N TYR A 93 -32.14 -35.13 -28.99
CA TYR A 93 -33.42 -35.29 -28.28
C TYR A 93 -33.31 -36.47 -27.32
N ARG A 94 -33.62 -36.28 -26.02
CA ARG A 94 -33.49 -37.33 -24.99
C ARG A 94 -34.87 -37.82 -24.55
N GLY A 95 -35.04 -39.14 -24.46
CA GLY A 95 -36.31 -39.76 -24.07
C GLY A 95 -36.78 -39.53 -22.62
N SER A 96 -35.99 -38.85 -21.78
CA SER A 96 -36.42 -38.45 -20.42
C SER A 96 -37.36 -37.25 -20.40
N ASP A 97 -37.46 -36.52 -21.51
CA ASP A 97 -38.20 -35.25 -21.58
C ASP A 97 -39.61 -35.45 -22.17
N ASP A 98 -39.86 -36.55 -22.90
CA ASP A 98 -41.18 -36.96 -23.41
C ASP A 98 -41.16 -38.45 -23.86
N ALA A 99 -42.17 -39.24 -23.49
CA ALA A 99 -42.21 -40.69 -23.79
C ALA A 99 -42.31 -41.02 -25.30
N ARG A 100 -42.59 -40.02 -26.14
CA ARG A 100 -42.67 -40.13 -27.61
C ARG A 100 -41.32 -40.01 -28.33
N ASP A 101 -40.22 -39.68 -27.62
CA ASP A 101 -38.93 -39.29 -28.21
C ASP A 101 -37.84 -40.37 -28.25
N VAL A 102 -38.14 -41.64 -27.95
CA VAL A 102 -37.16 -42.75 -28.06
C VAL A 102 -36.65 -42.91 -29.50
N ARG A 103 -37.53 -42.74 -30.51
CA ARG A 103 -37.17 -42.78 -31.94
C ARG A 103 -36.22 -41.65 -32.33
N ARG A 104 -36.50 -40.41 -31.88
CA ARG A 104 -35.66 -39.23 -32.18
C ARG A 104 -34.29 -39.26 -31.50
N ASN A 105 -34.18 -39.92 -30.34
CA ASN A 105 -32.88 -40.14 -29.71
C ASN A 105 -32.00 -41.05 -30.58
N ILE A 106 -32.57 -42.12 -31.15
CA ILE A 106 -31.87 -43.01 -32.09
C ILE A 106 -31.47 -42.24 -33.35
N GLU A 107 -32.39 -41.48 -33.94
CA GLU A 107 -32.11 -40.63 -35.12
C GLU A 107 -30.97 -39.64 -34.87
N SER A 108 -30.85 -39.09 -33.66
CA SER A 108 -29.73 -38.18 -33.31
C SER A 108 -28.38 -38.90 -33.20
N LEU A 109 -28.36 -40.18 -32.80
CA LEU A 109 -27.15 -40.99 -32.82
C LEU A 109 -26.76 -41.40 -34.24
N ASP A 110 -27.73 -41.66 -35.12
CA ASP A 110 -27.49 -41.95 -36.55
C ASP A 110 -26.80 -40.78 -37.25
N VAL A 111 -27.21 -39.54 -36.95
CA VAL A 111 -26.53 -38.33 -37.47
C VAL A 111 -25.08 -38.26 -36.99
N GLY A 112 -24.81 -38.65 -35.74
CA GLY A 112 -23.46 -38.72 -35.20
C GLY A 112 -22.61 -39.83 -35.85
N ALA A 113 -23.20 -41.01 -36.06
CA ALA A 113 -22.55 -42.12 -36.74
C ALA A 113 -22.18 -41.75 -38.19
N LYS A 114 -23.11 -41.13 -38.93
CA LYS A 114 -22.83 -40.63 -40.29
C LYS A 114 -21.72 -39.58 -40.31
N ALA A 115 -21.69 -38.67 -39.33
CA ALA A 115 -20.60 -37.70 -39.24
C ALA A 115 -19.24 -38.37 -39.00
N LEU A 116 -19.20 -39.47 -38.23
CA LEU A 116 -18.00 -40.29 -38.09
C LEU A 116 -17.62 -40.97 -39.41
N VAL A 117 -18.58 -41.55 -40.15
CA VAL A 117 -18.33 -42.14 -41.49
C VAL A 117 -17.75 -41.09 -42.46
N ASP A 118 -18.20 -39.83 -42.38
CA ASP A 118 -17.67 -38.71 -43.16
C ASP A 118 -16.25 -38.25 -42.73
N GLY A 119 -15.60 -38.93 -41.77
CA GLY A 119 -14.26 -38.62 -41.28
C GLY A 119 -14.18 -37.41 -40.34
N LEU A 120 -15.32 -36.99 -39.75
CA LEU A 120 -15.38 -35.85 -38.85
C LEU A 120 -15.06 -36.25 -37.40
N ALA A 121 -14.58 -35.28 -36.61
CA ALA A 121 -14.42 -35.46 -35.17
C ALA A 121 -15.74 -35.18 -34.44
N MET A 122 -16.23 -36.18 -33.71
CA MET A 122 -17.43 -36.10 -32.90
C MET A 122 -17.08 -36.04 -31.42
N GLY A 123 -17.94 -35.39 -30.63
CA GLY A 123 -17.83 -35.29 -29.19
C GLY A 123 -19.12 -35.73 -28.49
N ILE A 124 -19.00 -36.52 -27.44
CA ILE A 124 -20.13 -36.99 -26.63
C ILE A 124 -19.78 -36.98 -25.13
N PHE A 125 -20.78 -36.67 -24.30
CA PHE A 125 -20.70 -36.78 -22.84
C PHE A 125 -21.51 -38.01 -22.39
N PRO A 126 -20.89 -39.18 -22.16
CA PRO A 126 -21.62 -40.43 -22.03
C PRO A 126 -22.38 -40.58 -20.69
N GLU A 127 -22.09 -39.76 -19.68
CA GLU A 127 -22.86 -39.66 -18.42
C GLU A 127 -24.29 -39.13 -18.68
N GLY A 128 -24.46 -38.30 -19.71
CA GLY A 128 -25.74 -37.71 -20.08
C GLY A 128 -26.28 -36.64 -19.12
N LYS A 129 -25.59 -36.29 -18.04
CA LYS A 129 -25.91 -35.16 -17.15
C LYS A 129 -24.61 -34.43 -16.80
N SER A 130 -24.72 -33.20 -16.31
CA SER A 130 -23.58 -32.48 -15.73
C SER A 130 -23.57 -32.65 -14.22
N THR A 131 -22.44 -33.06 -13.66
CA THR A 131 -22.24 -33.29 -12.24
C THR A 131 -21.03 -32.54 -11.70
N ASP A 132 -21.06 -32.33 -10.40
CA ASP A 132 -20.14 -31.45 -9.68
C ASP A 132 -19.21 -32.19 -8.72
N GLN A 133 -19.46 -33.48 -8.52
CA GLN A 133 -18.80 -34.33 -7.53
C GLN A 133 -17.49 -34.87 -8.10
N ALA A 134 -16.53 -35.20 -7.24
CA ALA A 134 -15.32 -35.95 -7.60
C ALA A 134 -15.61 -37.44 -7.91
N HIS A 135 -16.74 -37.72 -8.58
CA HIS A 135 -17.21 -39.05 -8.95
C HIS A 135 -17.72 -39.01 -10.39
N LEU A 136 -17.41 -40.08 -11.14
CA LEU A 136 -17.86 -40.22 -12.53
C LEU A 136 -19.20 -40.95 -12.48
N GLU A 137 -20.24 -40.36 -13.04
CA GLU A 137 -21.55 -41.01 -13.11
C GLU A 137 -21.54 -42.20 -14.07
N MET A 138 -22.57 -43.05 -13.96
CA MET A 138 -22.73 -44.22 -14.82
C MET A 138 -22.68 -43.85 -16.32
N VAL A 139 -21.72 -44.44 -17.02
CA VAL A 139 -21.51 -44.25 -18.47
C VAL A 139 -22.60 -45.00 -19.24
N ARG A 140 -23.38 -44.27 -20.04
CA ARG A 140 -24.47 -44.86 -20.85
C ARG A 140 -23.93 -45.46 -22.15
N SER A 141 -24.62 -46.46 -22.68
CA SER A 141 -24.22 -47.18 -23.91
C SER A 141 -24.34 -46.39 -25.22
N GLY A 142 -24.69 -45.10 -25.18
CA GLY A 142 -24.93 -44.28 -26.37
C GLY A 142 -23.68 -44.04 -27.21
N ALA A 143 -22.54 -43.79 -26.55
CA ALA A 143 -21.25 -43.61 -27.22
C ALA A 143 -20.80 -44.90 -27.93
N ALA A 144 -20.86 -46.03 -27.22
CA ALA A 144 -20.52 -47.34 -27.79
C ALA A 144 -21.43 -47.72 -28.97
N ARG A 145 -22.74 -47.43 -28.88
CA ARG A 145 -23.68 -47.65 -29.99
C ARG A 145 -23.32 -46.83 -31.23
N MET A 146 -23.07 -45.52 -31.06
CA MET A 146 -22.69 -44.64 -32.17
C MET A 146 -21.39 -45.10 -32.84
N ALA A 147 -20.40 -45.50 -32.04
CA ALA A 147 -19.11 -45.95 -32.54
C ALA A 147 -19.24 -47.25 -33.35
N LEU A 148 -19.90 -48.28 -32.80
CA LEU A 148 -20.10 -49.56 -33.49
C LEU A 148 -20.93 -49.41 -34.77
N GLN A 149 -21.96 -48.57 -34.74
CA GLN A 149 -22.76 -48.26 -35.91
C GLN A 149 -21.95 -47.58 -37.01
N ALA A 150 -21.12 -46.59 -36.67
CA ALA A 150 -20.25 -45.94 -37.63
C ALA A 150 -19.28 -46.93 -38.31
N VAL A 151 -18.67 -47.85 -37.54
CA VAL A 151 -17.81 -48.91 -38.09
C VAL A 151 -18.59 -49.84 -39.02
N ALA A 152 -19.80 -50.24 -38.63
CA ALA A 152 -20.67 -51.08 -39.47
C ALA A 152 -21.11 -50.37 -40.78
N GLU A 153 -21.19 -49.04 -40.77
CA GLU A 153 -21.54 -48.20 -41.93
C GLU A 153 -20.31 -47.75 -42.76
N GLY A 154 -19.10 -48.20 -42.42
CA GLY A 154 -17.88 -47.96 -43.21
C GLY A 154 -16.93 -46.88 -42.67
N ALA A 155 -16.98 -46.56 -41.37
CA ALA A 155 -15.96 -45.73 -40.73
C ALA A 155 -14.71 -46.58 -40.40
N ASP A 156 -13.74 -46.59 -41.31
CA ASP A 156 -12.43 -47.23 -41.08
C ASP A 156 -11.60 -46.45 -40.03
N ASP A 157 -10.82 -47.17 -39.24
CA ASP A 157 -9.90 -46.64 -38.20
C ASP A 157 -10.56 -45.71 -37.14
N LEU A 158 -11.82 -45.99 -36.77
CA LEU A 158 -12.52 -45.19 -35.75
C LEU A 158 -11.92 -45.41 -34.35
N LEU A 159 -11.39 -44.33 -33.78
CA LEU A 159 -10.90 -44.30 -32.40
C LEU A 159 -11.91 -43.64 -31.45
N VAL A 160 -12.20 -44.31 -30.33
CA VAL A 160 -12.89 -43.71 -29.18
C VAL A 160 -11.84 -43.23 -28.20
N ILE A 161 -11.80 -41.92 -27.91
CA ILE A 161 -10.80 -41.32 -27.03
C ILE A 161 -11.46 -40.77 -25.77
N PRO A 162 -11.11 -41.28 -24.57
CA PRO A 162 -11.58 -40.74 -23.31
C PRO A 162 -10.86 -39.43 -22.98
N ILE A 163 -11.61 -38.43 -22.54
CA ILE A 163 -11.09 -37.11 -22.16
C ILE A 163 -11.62 -36.76 -20.76
N GLY A 164 -10.71 -36.49 -19.84
CA GLY A 164 -11.05 -35.96 -18.52
C GLY A 164 -10.84 -34.45 -18.46
N ILE A 165 -11.85 -33.74 -17.97
CA ILE A 165 -11.85 -32.30 -17.68
C ILE A 165 -11.97 -32.14 -16.17
N THR A 166 -10.94 -31.56 -15.56
CA THR A 166 -10.88 -31.28 -14.13
C THR A 166 -10.72 -29.77 -13.92
N TYR A 167 -11.65 -29.16 -13.20
CA TYR A 167 -11.60 -27.74 -12.84
C TYR A 167 -11.04 -27.56 -11.43
N GLU A 168 -10.25 -26.51 -11.22
CA GLU A 168 -9.85 -26.11 -9.86
C GLU A 168 -11.03 -25.48 -9.10
N CYS A 169 -11.69 -24.49 -9.71
CA CYS A 169 -12.89 -23.83 -9.21
C CYS A 169 -13.79 -23.41 -10.36
N LYS A 170 -14.74 -24.25 -10.78
CA LYS A 170 -15.56 -24.02 -12.00
C LYS A 170 -16.31 -22.69 -12.03
N ASP A 171 -16.84 -22.23 -10.88
CA ASP A 171 -17.65 -21.02 -10.77
C ASP A 171 -16.83 -19.74 -10.58
N ALA A 172 -15.52 -19.87 -10.36
CA ALA A 172 -14.63 -18.76 -10.09
C ALA A 172 -14.03 -18.22 -11.38
N PHE A 173 -14.27 -16.93 -11.66
CA PHE A 173 -13.53 -16.21 -12.69
C PHE A 173 -12.01 -16.30 -12.40
N ARG A 174 -11.23 -16.57 -13.46
CA ARG A 174 -9.78 -16.77 -13.44
C ARG A 174 -9.30 -18.03 -12.72
N SER A 175 -10.13 -19.08 -12.68
CA SER A 175 -9.73 -20.43 -12.27
C SER A 175 -8.83 -21.11 -13.31
N SER A 176 -8.15 -22.19 -12.93
CA SER A 176 -7.47 -23.11 -13.85
C SER A 176 -8.33 -24.33 -14.23
N VAL A 177 -7.97 -24.98 -15.34
CA VAL A 177 -8.54 -26.25 -15.81
C VAL A 177 -7.43 -27.16 -16.34
N TRP A 178 -7.52 -28.46 -16.03
CA TRP A 178 -6.65 -29.49 -16.57
C TRP A 178 -7.46 -30.48 -17.41
N ILE A 179 -6.94 -30.78 -18.61
CA ILE A 179 -7.55 -31.69 -19.57
C ILE A 179 -6.58 -32.85 -19.85
N GLN A 180 -6.99 -34.06 -19.50
CA GLN A 180 -6.22 -35.28 -19.72
C GLN A 180 -6.87 -36.11 -20.83
N VAL A 181 -6.09 -36.46 -21.85
CA VAL A 181 -6.51 -37.32 -22.94
C VAL A 181 -5.98 -38.74 -22.67
N GLY A 182 -6.89 -39.70 -22.58
CA GLY A 182 -6.59 -41.10 -22.30
C GLY A 182 -6.09 -41.85 -23.51
N GLU A 183 -5.81 -43.14 -23.32
CA GLU A 183 -5.45 -44.02 -24.43
C GLU A 183 -6.64 -44.22 -25.38
N PRO A 184 -6.43 -44.16 -26.71
CA PRO A 184 -7.46 -44.48 -27.68
C PRO A 184 -7.94 -45.93 -27.56
N ILE A 185 -9.23 -46.15 -27.79
CA ILE A 185 -9.85 -47.46 -27.94
C ILE A 185 -10.16 -47.66 -29.42
N ASP A 186 -9.57 -48.68 -30.04
CA ASP A 186 -9.91 -49.09 -31.39
C ASP A 186 -11.24 -49.85 -31.39
N VAL A 187 -12.22 -49.32 -32.12
CA VAL A 187 -13.58 -49.87 -32.15
C VAL A 187 -13.65 -51.13 -33.00
N ALA A 188 -12.85 -51.22 -34.07
CA ALA A 188 -12.80 -52.37 -34.95
C ALA A 188 -12.16 -53.57 -34.25
N GLU A 189 -11.08 -53.34 -33.49
CA GLU A 189 -10.45 -54.36 -32.64
C GLU A 189 -11.43 -54.88 -31.59
N CYS A 190 -12.14 -53.98 -30.90
CA CYS A 190 -13.14 -54.37 -29.90
C CYS A 190 -14.30 -55.21 -30.49
N LEU A 191 -14.71 -54.93 -31.73
CA LEU A 191 -15.72 -55.73 -32.42
C LEU A 191 -15.18 -57.12 -32.82
N ALA A 192 -13.93 -57.20 -33.26
CA ALA A 192 -13.26 -58.43 -33.66
C ALA A 192 -13.06 -59.40 -32.46
N GLU A 193 -12.67 -58.89 -31.29
CA GLU A 193 -12.49 -59.68 -30.06
C GLU A 193 -13.75 -60.41 -29.58
N HIS A 194 -14.94 -59.98 -30.02
CA HIS A 194 -16.23 -60.53 -29.59
C HIS A 194 -16.97 -61.27 -30.70
N ASP A 195 -16.26 -61.84 -31.69
CA ASP A 195 -16.80 -62.56 -32.86
C ASP A 195 -17.83 -61.74 -33.67
N GLY A 196 -17.74 -60.41 -33.67
CA GLY A 196 -18.74 -59.55 -34.32
C GLY A 196 -20.11 -59.50 -33.63
N LYS A 197 -20.26 -60.04 -32.41
CA LYS A 197 -21.51 -59.99 -31.64
C LYS A 197 -21.74 -58.59 -31.07
N GLU A 198 -22.43 -57.75 -31.83
CA GLU A 198 -22.65 -56.32 -31.53
C GLU A 198 -23.15 -56.05 -30.10
N ARG A 199 -24.08 -56.85 -29.56
CA ARG A 199 -24.63 -56.64 -28.20
C ARG A 199 -23.56 -56.82 -27.11
N VAL A 200 -22.66 -57.78 -27.28
CA VAL A 200 -21.58 -58.06 -26.33
C VAL A 200 -20.48 -57.03 -26.48
N ALA A 201 -20.06 -56.74 -27.72
CA ALA A 201 -19.10 -55.70 -28.04
C ALA A 201 -19.54 -54.33 -27.49
N ARG A 202 -20.82 -53.97 -27.61
CA ARG A 202 -21.35 -52.71 -27.05
C ARG A 202 -21.21 -52.63 -25.54
N ARG A 203 -21.49 -53.72 -24.82
CA ARG A 203 -21.36 -53.76 -23.35
C ARG A 203 -19.90 -53.66 -22.94
N SER A 204 -19.04 -54.44 -23.60
CA SER A 204 -17.59 -54.43 -23.37
C SER A 204 -16.98 -53.05 -23.64
N LEU A 205 -17.29 -52.43 -24.79
CA LEU A 205 -16.85 -51.08 -25.14
C LEU A 205 -17.35 -50.02 -24.15
N THR A 206 -18.59 -50.15 -23.64
CA THR A 206 -19.12 -49.22 -22.62
C THR A 206 -18.34 -49.35 -21.31
N GLN A 207 -18.07 -50.57 -20.85
CA GLN A 207 -17.30 -50.84 -19.62
C GLN A 207 -15.83 -50.40 -19.75
N LEU A 208 -15.22 -50.67 -20.91
CA LEU A 208 -13.86 -50.23 -21.21
C LEU A 208 -13.79 -48.69 -21.25
N LEU A 209 -14.75 -48.03 -21.91
CA LEU A 209 -14.82 -46.58 -21.92
C LEU A 209 -14.99 -45.99 -20.51
N GLU A 210 -15.83 -46.60 -19.68
CA GLU A 210 -16.02 -46.19 -18.28
C GLU A 210 -14.72 -46.31 -17.49
N ALA A 211 -14.02 -47.44 -17.57
CA ALA A 211 -12.72 -47.63 -16.92
C ALA A 211 -11.70 -46.58 -17.38
N ARG A 212 -11.58 -46.36 -18.70
CA ARG A 212 -10.65 -45.37 -19.25
C ARG A 212 -11.02 -43.93 -18.93
N LEU A 213 -12.31 -43.62 -18.71
CA LEU A 213 -12.75 -42.31 -18.25
C LEU A 213 -12.35 -42.07 -16.79
N LYS A 214 -12.50 -43.08 -15.91
CA LYS A 214 -12.01 -43.02 -14.52
C LYS A 214 -10.50 -42.74 -14.47
N ASP A 215 -9.73 -43.30 -15.41
CA ASP A 215 -8.27 -43.09 -15.51
C ASP A 215 -7.86 -41.66 -15.90
N VAL A 216 -8.77 -40.82 -16.41
CA VAL A 216 -8.44 -39.46 -16.89
C VAL A 216 -9.12 -38.35 -16.09
N VAL A 217 -10.04 -38.69 -15.19
CA VAL A 217 -10.70 -37.73 -14.28
C VAL A 217 -10.23 -37.94 -12.84
N VAL A 218 -10.50 -36.95 -11.98
CA VAL A 218 -10.44 -37.14 -10.53
C VAL A 218 -11.69 -37.95 -10.14
N HIS A 219 -11.50 -39.23 -9.81
CA HIS A 219 -12.58 -40.15 -9.46
C HIS A 219 -12.33 -40.75 -8.08
N LEU A 220 -13.35 -40.72 -7.23
CA LEU A 220 -13.44 -41.50 -6.00
C LEU A 220 -14.54 -42.55 -6.17
N ASP A 221 -14.23 -43.81 -5.89
CA ASP A 221 -15.23 -44.89 -5.96
C ASP A 221 -16.34 -44.67 -4.91
N GLU A 222 -15.99 -44.10 -3.76
CA GLU A 222 -16.91 -43.68 -2.70
C GLU A 222 -16.89 -42.13 -2.56
N PRO A 223 -17.95 -41.40 -2.96
CA PRO A 223 -17.97 -39.92 -3.00
C PRO A 223 -17.84 -39.24 -1.64
N ASP A 224 -18.25 -39.91 -0.56
CA ASP A 224 -18.20 -39.38 0.81
C ASP A 224 -16.76 -39.04 1.26
N TRP A 225 -15.76 -39.54 0.53
CA TRP A 225 -14.35 -39.28 0.81
C TRP A 225 -13.82 -37.97 0.20
N GLU A 226 -14.63 -37.22 -0.55
CA GLU A 226 -14.22 -35.98 -1.19
C GLU A 226 -13.59 -34.93 -0.23
N PRO A 227 -14.10 -34.70 1.00
CA PRO A 227 -13.47 -33.76 1.93
C PRO A 227 -12.02 -34.13 2.32
N TRP A 228 -11.66 -35.42 2.28
CA TRP A 228 -10.33 -35.89 2.64
C TRP A 228 -9.31 -35.62 1.55
N LEU A 229 -9.78 -35.57 0.30
CA LEU A 229 -8.95 -35.24 -0.86
C LEU A 229 -8.31 -33.85 -0.69
N ASP A 230 -9.06 -32.89 -0.14
CA ASP A 230 -8.56 -31.54 0.17
C ASP A 230 -7.50 -31.57 1.28
N ASP A 231 -7.77 -32.29 2.38
CA ASP A 231 -6.84 -32.38 3.52
C ASP A 231 -5.55 -33.11 3.17
N LEU A 232 -5.65 -34.24 2.48
CA LEU A 232 -4.51 -35.00 2.02
C LEU A 232 -3.67 -34.20 1.04
N GLN A 233 -4.30 -33.38 0.19
CA GLN A 233 -3.58 -32.47 -0.68
C GLN A 233 -2.75 -31.47 0.14
N SER A 234 -3.29 -30.94 1.24
CA SER A 234 -2.54 -30.05 2.14
C SER A 234 -1.50 -30.80 2.99
N LEU A 235 -1.80 -31.97 3.53
CA LEU A 235 -0.92 -32.76 4.43
C LEU A 235 0.22 -33.47 3.70
N ALA A 236 0.02 -33.89 2.45
CA ALA A 236 1.07 -34.48 1.63
C ALA A 236 2.13 -33.45 1.20
N GLU A 237 1.91 -32.15 1.41
CA GLU A 237 2.88 -31.09 1.10
C GLU A 237 3.85 -30.81 2.26
N ALA A 238 5.08 -31.38 2.28
CA ALA A 238 6.28 -30.77 2.91
C ALA A 238 7.61 -31.52 2.53
N PRO A 239 8.83 -31.04 2.90
CA PRO A 239 9.76 -30.44 1.94
C PRO A 239 11.20 -31.00 2.00
N ARG A 240 11.82 -31.25 0.84
CA ARG A 240 13.28 -31.13 0.66
C ARG A 240 13.70 -30.97 -0.80
N ASP A 241 12.83 -31.37 -1.73
CA ASP A 241 13.05 -31.26 -3.17
C ASP A 241 11.97 -30.41 -3.87
N ALA A 242 11.56 -29.29 -3.26
CA ALA A 242 10.65 -28.31 -3.87
C ALA A 242 11.17 -27.73 -5.22
N ASN A 243 12.46 -27.96 -5.54
CA ASN A 243 13.05 -27.66 -6.84
C ASN A 243 12.92 -28.79 -7.89
N LYS A 244 12.55 -30.02 -7.50
CA LYS A 244 12.38 -31.15 -8.42
C LYS A 244 10.93 -31.56 -8.63
N GLU A 245 10.05 -31.33 -7.66
CA GLU A 245 8.67 -31.84 -7.73
C GLU A 245 7.63 -30.74 -8.00
N THR A 246 7.36 -30.53 -9.28
CA THR A 246 6.54 -29.43 -9.79
C THR A 246 5.32 -29.95 -10.56
N SER A 247 4.73 -31.06 -10.13
CA SER A 247 3.43 -31.51 -10.67
C SER A 247 2.33 -30.49 -10.35
N PRO A 248 1.59 -30.00 -11.37
CA PRO A 248 0.47 -29.07 -11.19
C PRO A 248 -0.58 -29.56 -10.16
N PRO A 249 -1.28 -28.65 -9.45
CA PRO A 249 -2.18 -28.99 -8.34
C PRO A 249 -3.25 -30.03 -8.70
N LEU A 250 -3.89 -29.90 -9.87
CA LEU A 250 -4.96 -30.80 -10.31
C LEU A 250 -4.46 -32.24 -10.60
N LYS A 251 -3.22 -32.38 -11.09
CA LYS A 251 -2.61 -33.70 -11.33
C LYS A 251 -2.28 -34.41 -10.01
N ARG A 252 -1.82 -33.63 -9.02
CA ARG A 252 -1.58 -34.13 -7.66
C ARG A 252 -2.88 -34.60 -7.04
N ARG A 253 -3.94 -33.80 -7.16
CA ARG A 253 -5.29 -34.15 -6.69
C ARG A 253 -5.78 -35.47 -7.27
N LYS A 254 -5.66 -35.68 -8.59
CA LYS A 254 -6.00 -36.97 -9.21
C LYS A 254 -5.22 -38.13 -8.59
N ARG A 255 -3.91 -37.98 -8.45
CA ARG A 255 -3.08 -39.06 -7.92
C ARG A 255 -3.42 -39.43 -6.48
N ILE A 256 -3.80 -38.45 -5.66
CA ILE A 256 -4.30 -38.70 -4.30
C ILE A 256 -5.62 -39.48 -4.36
N ALA A 257 -6.55 -39.10 -5.24
CA ALA A 257 -7.80 -39.84 -5.44
C ALA A 257 -7.56 -41.29 -5.90
N ASP A 258 -6.64 -41.51 -6.85
CA ASP A 258 -6.28 -42.84 -7.32
C ASP A 258 -5.62 -43.69 -6.19
N ALA A 259 -4.82 -43.05 -5.32
CA ALA A 259 -4.22 -43.71 -4.16
C ALA A 259 -5.27 -44.08 -3.10
N ILE A 260 -6.25 -43.20 -2.84
CA ILE A 260 -7.39 -43.49 -1.96
C ILE A 260 -8.10 -44.74 -2.47
N ASN A 261 -8.54 -44.76 -3.74
CA ASN A 261 -9.24 -45.92 -4.31
C ASN A 261 -8.41 -47.21 -4.19
N TYR A 262 -7.09 -47.14 -4.43
CA TYR A 262 -6.19 -48.29 -4.29
C TYR A 262 -6.15 -48.85 -2.86
N PHE A 263 -5.94 -48.01 -1.86
CA PHE A 263 -5.85 -48.48 -0.47
C PHE A 263 -7.18 -48.94 0.08
N PHE A 264 -8.30 -48.31 -0.31
CA PHE A 264 -9.63 -48.81 0.05
C PHE A 264 -9.94 -50.18 -0.57
N ALA A 265 -9.46 -50.45 -1.79
CA ALA A 265 -9.62 -51.75 -2.43
C ALA A 265 -8.69 -52.83 -1.84
N LYS A 266 -7.46 -52.46 -1.42
CA LYS A 266 -6.44 -53.40 -0.95
C LYS A 266 -6.49 -53.67 0.55
N ASP A 267 -6.65 -52.64 1.37
CA ASP A 267 -6.57 -52.68 2.83
C ASP A 267 -7.48 -51.61 3.45
N ARG A 268 -8.79 -51.86 3.34
CA ARG A 268 -9.84 -50.95 3.83
C ARG A 268 -9.67 -50.56 5.31
N PRO A 269 -9.39 -51.48 6.26
CA PRO A 269 -9.22 -51.12 7.67
C PRO A 269 -8.09 -50.11 7.90
N ARG A 270 -6.96 -50.27 7.21
CA ARG A 270 -5.84 -49.31 7.30
C ARG A 270 -6.21 -47.95 6.70
N ALA A 271 -6.92 -47.94 5.57
CA ALA A 271 -7.38 -46.69 4.94
C ALA A 271 -8.39 -45.93 5.83
N GLU A 272 -9.34 -46.64 6.46
CA GLU A 272 -10.32 -46.07 7.38
C GLU A 272 -9.64 -45.51 8.65
N SER A 273 -8.66 -46.23 9.23
CA SER A 273 -7.89 -45.75 10.39
C SER A 273 -7.15 -44.44 10.10
N VAL A 274 -6.44 -44.37 8.97
CA VAL A 274 -5.70 -43.16 8.57
C VAL A 274 -6.65 -41.99 8.37
N ALA A 275 -7.83 -42.24 7.80
CA ALA A 275 -8.81 -41.19 7.65
C ALA A 275 -9.35 -40.71 9.01
N ASP A 276 -9.66 -41.61 9.94
CA ASP A 276 -10.06 -41.23 11.30
C ASP A 276 -9.00 -40.38 12.00
N ASP A 277 -7.72 -40.71 11.83
CA ASP A 277 -6.61 -39.92 12.38
C ASP A 277 -6.51 -38.52 11.74
N ILE A 278 -6.70 -38.41 10.43
CA ILE A 278 -6.79 -37.10 9.75
C ILE A 278 -8.01 -36.32 10.25
N LYS A 279 -9.14 -36.99 10.57
CA LYS A 279 -10.35 -36.34 11.11
C LYS A 279 -10.01 -35.68 12.43
N ALA A 280 -9.45 -36.48 13.33
CA ALA A 280 -9.14 -36.08 14.67
C ALA A 280 -8.16 -34.90 14.63
N TYR A 281 -7.16 -34.96 13.74
CA TYR A 281 -6.25 -33.86 13.52
C TYR A 281 -6.93 -32.61 12.97
N ARG A 282 -7.79 -32.72 11.94
CA ARG A 282 -8.56 -31.60 11.40
C ARG A 282 -9.40 -30.94 12.50
N ASP A 283 -10.10 -31.73 13.29
CA ASP A 283 -10.96 -31.25 14.37
C ASP A 283 -10.14 -30.54 15.45
N HIS A 284 -8.98 -31.07 15.85
CA HIS A 284 -8.08 -30.40 16.80
C HIS A 284 -7.51 -29.09 16.24
N VAL A 285 -7.15 -29.05 14.95
CA VAL A 285 -6.65 -27.84 14.27
C VAL A 285 -7.75 -26.77 14.20
N GLN A 286 -8.98 -27.15 13.86
CA GLN A 286 -10.13 -26.25 13.83
C GLN A 286 -10.50 -25.73 15.23
N GLN A 287 -10.45 -26.57 16.27
CA GLN A 287 -10.65 -26.14 17.66
C GLN A 287 -9.63 -25.09 18.10
N ALA A 288 -8.41 -25.14 17.57
CA ALA A 288 -7.39 -24.12 17.78
C ALA A 288 -7.58 -22.85 16.92
N GLY A 289 -8.64 -22.77 16.10
CA GLY A 289 -8.90 -21.67 15.18
C GLY A 289 -7.94 -21.63 13.97
N LEU A 290 -7.22 -22.74 13.73
CA LEU A 290 -6.27 -22.88 12.64
C LEU A 290 -6.88 -23.68 11.49
N THR A 291 -6.25 -23.60 10.32
CA THR A 291 -6.44 -24.56 9.23
C THR A 291 -5.19 -25.42 9.06
N ILE A 292 -5.31 -26.58 8.40
CA ILE A 292 -4.19 -27.51 8.12
C ILE A 292 -3.06 -26.83 7.31
N GLU A 293 -3.38 -25.76 6.60
CA GLU A 293 -2.43 -24.95 5.82
C GLU A 293 -1.71 -23.87 6.64
N SER A 294 -2.04 -23.73 7.94
CA SER A 294 -1.52 -22.64 8.77
C SER A 294 0.01 -22.66 8.85
N PRO A 295 0.70 -21.56 8.49
CA PRO A 295 2.16 -21.48 8.50
C PRO A 295 2.79 -21.85 9.85
N VAL A 296 2.11 -21.54 10.96
CA VAL A 296 2.57 -21.85 12.32
C VAL A 296 2.79 -23.35 12.55
N LEU A 297 2.07 -24.22 11.85
CA LEU A 297 2.20 -25.67 12.01
C LEU A 297 3.51 -26.17 11.36
N ARG A 298 3.88 -25.62 10.19
CA ARG A 298 5.04 -26.07 9.40
C ARG A 298 6.35 -25.31 9.70
N LEU A 299 6.26 -24.01 9.97
CA LEU A 299 7.43 -23.13 10.10
C LEU A 299 7.79 -22.91 11.58
N ARG A 300 9.05 -22.56 11.85
CA ARG A 300 9.58 -22.32 13.20
C ARG A 300 10.32 -20.98 13.30
N GLY A 301 10.28 -20.37 14.49
CA GLY A 301 11.02 -19.17 14.84
C GLY A 301 10.71 -17.98 13.91
N PHE A 302 11.76 -17.26 13.51
CA PHE A 302 11.66 -16.06 12.66
C PHE A 302 10.93 -16.30 11.33
N ARG A 303 10.93 -17.52 10.79
CA ARG A 303 10.24 -17.80 9.50
C ARG A 303 8.72 -17.69 9.61
N VAL A 304 8.13 -18.02 10.76
CA VAL A 304 6.68 -17.83 10.99
C VAL A 304 6.36 -16.33 10.97
N PHE A 305 7.15 -15.55 11.70
CA PHE A 305 7.02 -14.09 11.74
C PHE A 305 7.17 -13.49 10.35
N ALA A 306 8.17 -13.90 9.57
CA ALA A 306 8.42 -13.38 8.22
C ALA A 306 7.24 -13.65 7.26
N GLU A 307 6.63 -14.84 7.30
CA GLU A 307 5.46 -15.14 6.46
C GLU A 307 4.21 -14.37 6.91
N ILE A 308 3.95 -14.25 8.23
CA ILE A 308 2.83 -13.42 8.73
C ILE A 308 3.04 -11.95 8.37
N ALA A 309 4.24 -11.42 8.55
CA ALA A 309 4.59 -10.05 8.18
C ALA A 309 4.45 -9.82 6.67
N TRP A 310 4.84 -10.78 5.83
CA TRP A 310 4.66 -10.71 4.39
C TRP A 310 3.19 -10.68 3.97
N GLU A 311 2.36 -11.52 4.59
CA GLU A 311 0.92 -11.54 4.38
C GLU A 311 0.27 -10.20 4.75
N LEU A 312 0.61 -9.65 5.92
CA LEU A 312 0.14 -8.33 6.38
C LEU A 312 0.61 -7.20 5.44
N PHE A 313 1.89 -7.22 5.05
CA PHE A 313 2.43 -6.23 4.12
C PHE A 313 1.69 -6.24 2.78
N CYS A 314 1.44 -7.42 2.21
CA CYS A 314 0.66 -7.56 0.99
C CYS A 314 -0.78 -7.07 1.17
N LEU A 315 -1.40 -7.30 2.34
CA LEU A 315 -2.74 -6.79 2.63
C LEU A 315 -2.78 -5.27 2.79
N ILE A 316 -1.75 -4.66 3.37
CA ILE A 316 -1.68 -3.19 3.52
C ILE A 316 -1.40 -2.55 2.16
N LEU A 317 -0.38 -3.02 1.45
CA LEU A 317 0.05 -2.47 0.16
C LEU A 317 -1.04 -2.53 -0.90
N LEU A 318 -1.79 -3.64 -0.96
CA LEU A 318 -2.82 -3.85 -1.97
C LEU A 318 -4.20 -3.34 -1.57
N PHE A 319 -4.37 -2.81 -0.36
CA PHE A 319 -5.67 -2.34 0.14
C PHE A 319 -6.26 -1.22 -0.72
N PHE A 320 -5.52 -0.13 -0.95
CA PHE A 320 -6.05 1.01 -1.72
C PHE A 320 -6.34 0.67 -3.19
N PRO A 321 -5.47 -0.05 -3.93
CA PRO A 321 -5.80 -0.52 -5.27
C PRO A 321 -7.00 -1.47 -5.28
N ALA A 322 -7.14 -2.35 -4.28
CA ALA A 322 -8.29 -3.24 -4.17
C ALA A 322 -9.58 -2.48 -3.87
N LEU A 323 -9.53 -1.46 -3.00
CA LEU A 323 -10.67 -0.62 -2.65
C LEU A 323 -11.13 0.17 -3.87
N ALA A 324 -10.20 0.85 -4.56
CA ALA A 324 -10.49 1.57 -5.80
C ALA A 324 -11.09 0.63 -6.86
N GLY A 325 -10.49 -0.55 -7.04
CA GLY A 325 -11.02 -1.58 -7.94
C GLY A 325 -12.41 -2.05 -7.56
N THR A 326 -12.72 -2.16 -6.27
CA THR A 326 -14.03 -2.56 -5.77
C THR A 326 -15.08 -1.50 -6.02
N LEU A 327 -14.80 -0.24 -5.65
CA LEU A 327 -15.70 0.89 -5.86
C LEU A 327 -15.99 1.08 -7.36
N GLN A 328 -14.94 1.07 -8.19
CA GLN A 328 -15.05 1.23 -9.64
C GLN A 328 -15.93 0.14 -10.29
N HIS A 329 -15.89 -1.10 -9.80
CA HIS A 329 -16.59 -2.22 -10.44
C HIS A 329 -17.84 -2.68 -9.69
N LEU A 330 -18.24 -2.00 -8.62
CA LEU A 330 -19.39 -2.39 -7.80
C LEU A 330 -20.68 -2.45 -8.63
N VAL A 331 -20.92 -1.43 -9.45
CA VAL A 331 -22.09 -1.34 -10.32
C VAL A 331 -22.19 -2.53 -11.28
N PRO A 332 -21.22 -2.75 -12.20
CA PRO A 332 -21.33 -3.86 -13.12
C PRO A 332 -21.30 -5.22 -12.41
N PHE A 333 -20.59 -5.34 -11.28
CA PHE A 333 -20.60 -6.57 -10.47
C PHE A 333 -21.99 -6.91 -9.94
N VAL A 334 -22.71 -5.94 -9.38
CA VAL A 334 -24.05 -6.11 -8.84
C VAL A 334 -25.07 -6.41 -9.94
N ILE A 335 -24.98 -5.74 -11.08
CA ILE A 335 -25.82 -6.02 -12.27
C ILE A 335 -25.63 -7.48 -12.71
N VAL A 336 -24.39 -7.93 -12.86
CA VAL A 336 -24.09 -9.32 -13.27
C VAL A 336 -24.61 -10.32 -12.25
N ARG A 337 -24.35 -10.08 -10.95
CA ARG A 337 -24.76 -10.99 -9.88
C ARG A 337 -26.28 -11.06 -9.73
N GLY A 338 -26.98 -9.96 -10.01
CA GLY A 338 -28.44 -9.89 -9.95
C GLY A 338 -29.13 -10.48 -11.17
N LEU A 339 -28.61 -10.25 -12.38
CA LEU A 339 -29.23 -10.70 -13.62
C LEU A 339 -28.83 -12.12 -14.03
N ALA A 340 -27.61 -12.58 -13.74
CA ALA A 340 -27.14 -13.91 -14.17
C ALA A 340 -28.07 -15.07 -13.77
N PRO A 341 -28.64 -15.12 -12.54
CA PRO A 341 -29.55 -16.21 -12.15
C PRO A 341 -30.85 -16.28 -12.96
N TYR A 342 -31.33 -15.16 -13.54
CA TYR A 342 -32.54 -15.15 -14.36
C TYR A 342 -32.33 -15.81 -15.74
N PHE A 343 -31.07 -15.96 -16.15
CA PHE A 343 -30.70 -16.66 -17.37
C PHE A 343 -30.30 -18.12 -17.12
N ASP A 344 -30.23 -18.55 -15.86
CA ASP A 344 -29.96 -19.95 -15.51
C ASP A 344 -31.26 -20.76 -15.63
N GLN A 345 -31.20 -21.87 -16.37
CA GLN A 345 -32.34 -22.77 -16.52
C GLN A 345 -32.52 -23.63 -15.26
N PRO A 346 -33.77 -23.91 -14.81
CA PRO A 346 -34.02 -24.77 -13.66
C PRO A 346 -33.34 -26.15 -13.82
N GLY A 347 -32.50 -26.54 -12.86
CA GLY A 347 -31.86 -27.85 -12.80
C GLY A 347 -30.50 -28.00 -13.50
N ARG A 348 -29.86 -26.93 -13.98
CA ARG A 348 -28.51 -26.99 -14.60
C ARG A 348 -27.60 -25.85 -14.13
N LYS A 349 -26.37 -26.20 -13.76
CA LYS A 349 -25.34 -25.24 -13.36
C LYS A 349 -24.65 -24.64 -14.59
N THR A 350 -25.25 -23.59 -15.18
CA THR A 350 -24.70 -22.80 -16.32
C THR A 350 -24.13 -21.44 -15.90
N ILE A 351 -23.80 -21.30 -14.61
CA ILE A 351 -23.48 -20.02 -13.95
C ILE A 351 -22.29 -19.29 -14.62
N ALA A 352 -21.25 -20.02 -15.03
CA ALA A 352 -20.09 -19.41 -15.68
C ALA A 352 -20.46 -18.77 -17.03
N THR A 353 -21.32 -19.43 -17.81
CA THR A 353 -21.75 -18.96 -19.12
C THR A 353 -22.67 -17.73 -18.99
N SER A 354 -23.66 -17.78 -18.10
CA SER A 354 -24.57 -16.64 -17.86
C SER A 354 -23.81 -15.41 -17.35
N ARG A 355 -22.80 -15.59 -16.48
CA ARG A 355 -21.94 -14.49 -16.02
C ARG A 355 -21.09 -13.86 -17.13
N VAL A 356 -20.57 -14.64 -18.09
CA VAL A 356 -19.79 -14.08 -19.21
C VAL A 356 -20.70 -13.29 -20.16
N PHE A 357 -21.87 -13.83 -20.50
CA PHE A 357 -22.80 -13.18 -21.44
C PHE A 357 -23.44 -11.91 -20.89
N VAL A 358 -23.77 -11.87 -19.59
CA VAL A 358 -24.29 -10.66 -18.94
C VAL A 358 -23.14 -9.71 -18.59
N GLY A 359 -22.00 -10.25 -18.15
CA GLY A 359 -20.86 -9.47 -17.69
C GLY A 359 -20.15 -8.69 -18.78
N LEU A 360 -19.88 -9.30 -19.93
CA LEU A 360 -19.13 -8.61 -20.98
C LEU A 360 -19.84 -7.31 -21.44
N PRO A 361 -21.14 -7.32 -21.81
CA PRO A 361 -21.84 -6.08 -22.17
C PRO A 361 -21.95 -5.10 -21.01
N ALA A 362 -22.25 -5.57 -19.79
CA ALA A 362 -22.41 -4.71 -18.61
C ALA A 362 -21.11 -3.96 -18.28
N TYR A 363 -19.97 -4.65 -18.30
CA TYR A 363 -18.67 -4.03 -18.05
C TYR A 363 -18.25 -3.10 -19.20
N LEU A 364 -18.45 -3.48 -20.48
CA LEU A 364 -18.12 -2.60 -21.61
C LEU A 364 -18.92 -1.30 -21.60
N LEU A 365 -20.23 -1.39 -21.35
CA LEU A 365 -21.09 -0.21 -21.23
C LEU A 365 -20.66 0.66 -20.04
N TRP A 366 -20.34 0.03 -18.90
CA TRP A 366 -19.85 0.74 -17.72
C TRP A 366 -18.55 1.50 -18.01
N TYR A 367 -17.57 0.86 -18.66
CA TYR A 367 -16.33 1.51 -19.04
C TYR A 367 -16.53 2.66 -20.05
N ALA A 368 -17.52 2.56 -20.95
CA ALA A 368 -17.86 3.65 -21.85
C ALA A 368 -18.45 4.86 -21.09
N VAL A 369 -19.33 4.62 -20.12
CA VAL A 369 -19.90 5.66 -19.24
C VAL A 369 -18.81 6.33 -18.40
N VAL A 370 -17.94 5.53 -17.79
CA VAL A 370 -16.81 6.04 -16.99
C VAL A 370 -15.84 6.84 -17.86
N ALA A 371 -15.52 6.37 -19.07
CA ALA A 371 -14.66 7.10 -19.99
C ALA A 371 -15.29 8.44 -20.40
N TRP A 372 -16.56 8.44 -20.77
CA TRP A 372 -17.28 9.68 -21.12
C TRP A 372 -17.28 10.70 -19.98
N TRP A 373 -17.49 10.25 -18.74
CA TRP A 373 -17.40 11.10 -17.55
C TRP A 373 -15.96 11.57 -17.30
N ALA A 374 -14.98 10.68 -17.32
CA ALA A 374 -13.59 10.98 -17.00
C ALA A 374 -12.95 11.97 -18.00
N PHE A 375 -13.10 11.73 -19.31
CA PHE A 375 -12.60 12.64 -20.35
C PHE A 375 -13.41 13.94 -20.44
N GLY A 376 -14.63 13.96 -19.89
CA GLY A 376 -15.48 15.15 -19.87
C GLY A 376 -15.23 16.07 -18.69
N TYR A 377 -14.43 15.65 -17.69
CA TYR A 377 -14.24 16.37 -16.43
C TYR A 377 -12.76 16.54 -16.05
N PHE A 378 -11.93 15.52 -16.26
CA PHE A 378 -10.51 15.54 -15.89
C PHE A 378 -9.60 15.78 -17.08
N ALA A 379 -8.35 16.18 -16.80
CA ALA A 379 -7.32 16.28 -17.83
C ALA A 379 -7.08 14.93 -18.55
N PRO A 380 -6.75 14.93 -19.86
CA PRO A 380 -6.66 13.70 -20.66
C PRO A 380 -5.71 12.65 -20.09
N TRP A 381 -4.56 13.07 -19.56
CA TRP A 381 -3.57 12.15 -18.98
C TRP A 381 -4.10 11.45 -17.71
N PHE A 382 -4.89 12.15 -16.89
CA PHE A 382 -5.52 11.60 -15.70
C PHE A 382 -6.61 10.60 -16.09
N ALA A 383 -7.47 10.97 -17.03
CA ALA A 383 -8.50 10.08 -17.57
C ALA A 383 -7.89 8.80 -18.19
N TRP A 384 -6.81 8.93 -18.97
CA TRP A 384 -6.09 7.77 -19.51
C TRP A 384 -5.49 6.90 -18.40
N THR A 385 -4.87 7.51 -17.40
CA THR A 385 -4.27 6.79 -16.27
C THR A 385 -5.32 5.99 -15.51
N TRP A 386 -6.47 6.61 -15.21
CA TRP A 386 -7.62 5.94 -14.59
C TRP A 386 -8.12 4.77 -15.44
N MET A 387 -8.34 5.00 -16.74
CA MET A 387 -8.87 3.98 -17.65
C MET A 387 -7.92 2.80 -17.84
N ILE A 388 -6.61 3.03 -17.81
CA ILE A 388 -5.59 1.98 -17.88
C ILE A 388 -5.49 1.23 -16.55
N ALA A 389 -5.50 1.93 -15.41
CA ALA A 389 -5.32 1.34 -14.08
C ALA A 389 -6.56 0.56 -13.59
N ALA A 390 -7.77 1.01 -13.95
CA ALA A 390 -9.02 0.46 -13.45
C ALA A 390 -9.16 -1.07 -13.66
N PRO A 391 -8.91 -1.65 -14.84
CA PRO A 391 -8.97 -3.11 -15.03
C PRO A 391 -8.03 -3.88 -14.10
N PHE A 392 -6.82 -3.38 -13.86
CA PHE A 392 -5.85 -4.02 -12.96
C PHE A 392 -6.30 -3.92 -11.51
N CYS A 393 -6.79 -2.76 -11.09
CA CYS A 393 -7.35 -2.57 -9.76
C CYS A 393 -8.53 -3.52 -9.52
N GLY A 394 -9.39 -3.72 -10.52
CA GLY A 394 -10.48 -4.71 -10.45
C GLY A 394 -9.99 -6.15 -10.26
N VAL A 395 -8.93 -6.55 -10.97
CA VAL A 395 -8.30 -7.88 -10.80
C VAL A 395 -7.66 -8.00 -9.41
N ILE A 396 -6.94 -6.97 -8.96
CA ILE A 396 -6.34 -6.91 -7.62
C ILE A 396 -7.44 -7.06 -6.56
N ALA A 397 -8.56 -6.36 -6.69
CA ALA A 397 -9.68 -6.43 -5.77
C ALA A 397 -10.21 -7.87 -5.60
N ILE A 398 -10.40 -8.60 -6.70
CA ILE A 398 -10.88 -10.00 -6.65
C ILE A 398 -9.90 -10.88 -5.87
N HIS A 399 -8.60 -10.75 -6.12
CA HIS A 399 -7.58 -11.54 -5.42
C HIS A 399 -7.42 -11.10 -3.96
N TYR A 400 -7.50 -9.79 -3.71
CA TYR A 400 -7.38 -9.18 -2.40
C TYR A 400 -8.47 -9.69 -1.46
N TRP A 401 -9.75 -9.55 -1.81
CA TRP A 401 -10.84 -9.93 -0.91
C TRP A 401 -10.92 -11.43 -0.65
N ARG A 402 -10.55 -12.26 -1.63
CA ARG A 402 -10.39 -13.72 -1.44
C ARG A 402 -9.25 -14.07 -0.49
N ARG A 403 -8.21 -13.23 -0.42
CA ARG A 403 -7.06 -13.42 0.47
C ARG A 403 -7.31 -12.83 1.85
N ALA A 404 -7.77 -11.59 1.93
CA ALA A 404 -8.04 -10.85 3.16
C ALA A 404 -8.99 -11.60 4.10
N GLY A 405 -10.10 -12.14 3.59
CA GLY A 405 -11.03 -12.92 4.41
C GLY A 405 -10.39 -14.15 5.07
N ARG A 406 -9.54 -14.88 4.33
CA ARG A 406 -8.82 -16.05 4.85
C ARG A 406 -7.71 -15.64 5.83
N VAL A 407 -6.91 -14.65 5.46
CA VAL A 407 -5.72 -14.23 6.22
C VAL A 407 -6.10 -13.54 7.53
N ALA A 408 -7.13 -12.69 7.54
CA ALA A 408 -7.55 -11.96 8.74
C ALA A 408 -7.99 -12.92 9.87
N GLN A 409 -8.75 -13.97 9.53
CA GLN A 409 -9.14 -14.99 10.50
C GLN A 409 -7.92 -15.81 10.98
N LEU A 410 -7.03 -16.18 10.05
CA LEU A 410 -5.88 -17.02 10.35
C LEU A 410 -4.78 -16.33 11.18
N ILE A 411 -4.54 -15.02 11.01
CA ILE A 411 -3.46 -14.33 11.73
C ILE A 411 -3.75 -14.24 13.22
N TRP A 412 -4.99 -13.89 13.58
CA TRP A 412 -5.39 -13.78 14.98
C TRP A 412 -5.20 -15.09 15.74
N HIS A 413 -5.74 -16.18 15.19
CA HIS A 413 -5.62 -17.51 15.80
C HIS A 413 -4.18 -18.04 15.79
N GLN A 414 -3.39 -17.74 14.75
CA GLN A 414 -1.96 -18.10 14.73
C GLN A 414 -1.17 -17.41 15.85
N ILE A 415 -1.44 -16.13 16.12
CA ILE A 415 -0.78 -15.41 17.22
C ILE A 415 -1.18 -16.04 18.56
N GLN A 416 -2.46 -16.29 18.78
CA GLN A 416 -2.93 -16.92 20.03
C GLN A 416 -2.31 -18.31 20.26
N VAL A 417 -2.25 -19.15 19.22
CA VAL A 417 -1.67 -20.50 19.34
C VAL A 417 -0.14 -20.46 19.49
N THR A 418 0.56 -19.43 18.99
CA THR A 418 1.99 -19.27 19.30
C THR A 418 2.26 -18.94 20.77
N ILE A 419 1.30 -18.38 21.48
CA ILE A 419 1.37 -18.13 22.92
C ILE A 419 1.11 -19.44 23.69
N ASP A 420 0.12 -20.24 23.27
CA ASP A 420 -0.11 -21.59 23.81
C ASP A 420 0.86 -22.63 23.19
N ARG A 421 2.09 -22.59 23.68
CA ARG A 421 3.19 -23.44 23.21
C ARG A 421 2.89 -24.94 23.34
N LYS A 422 2.05 -25.35 24.30
CA LYS A 422 1.75 -26.78 24.55
C LYS A 422 0.84 -27.32 23.46
N THR A 423 -0.25 -26.61 23.16
CA THR A 423 -1.19 -26.98 22.10
C THR A 423 -0.50 -27.00 20.74
N LEU A 424 0.31 -25.98 20.44
CA LEU A 424 1.06 -25.93 19.18
C LEU A 424 2.05 -27.09 19.02
N LEU A 425 2.76 -27.48 20.08
CA LEU A 425 3.70 -28.61 20.02
C LEU A 425 2.96 -29.94 19.82
N ASN A 426 1.80 -30.12 20.45
CA ASN A 426 0.97 -31.32 20.26
C ASN A 426 0.46 -31.43 18.81
N LEU A 427 -0.10 -30.34 18.27
CA LEU A 427 -0.58 -30.30 16.88
C LEU A 427 0.56 -30.57 15.89
N ARG A 428 1.75 -29.99 16.12
CA ARG A 428 2.92 -30.25 15.28
C ARG A 428 3.40 -31.70 15.34
N GLN A 429 3.29 -32.34 16.50
CA GLN A 429 3.65 -33.75 16.65
C GLN A 429 2.66 -34.63 15.90
N GLN A 430 1.35 -34.40 16.09
CA GLN A 430 0.29 -35.10 15.35
C GLN A 430 0.46 -34.95 13.83
N GLU A 431 0.76 -33.74 13.34
CA GLU A 431 1.01 -33.51 11.92
C GLU A 431 2.26 -34.27 11.42
N ALA A 432 3.33 -34.32 12.23
CA ALA A 432 4.55 -35.05 11.87
C ALA A 432 4.34 -36.56 11.80
N ASP A 433 3.54 -37.12 12.72
CA ASP A 433 3.21 -38.54 12.77
C ASP A 433 2.34 -38.92 11.55
N LEU A 434 1.27 -38.17 11.30
CA LEU A 434 0.41 -38.32 10.12
C LEU A 434 1.20 -38.23 8.81
N ARG A 435 2.10 -37.25 8.69
CA ARG A 435 2.93 -37.10 7.48
C ARG A 435 3.87 -38.27 7.26
N THR A 436 4.38 -38.88 8.34
CA THR A 436 5.26 -40.04 8.25
C THR A 436 4.49 -41.25 7.75
N GLU A 437 3.28 -41.46 8.27
CA GLU A 437 2.37 -42.52 7.81
C GLU A 437 1.93 -42.32 6.35
N LEU A 438 1.48 -41.11 6.00
CA LEU A 438 1.10 -40.76 4.63
C LEU A 438 2.25 -40.91 3.64
N ARG A 439 3.48 -40.67 4.08
CA ARG A 439 4.67 -40.91 3.25
C ARG A 439 4.88 -42.40 3.00
N GLY A 440 4.71 -43.25 4.01
CA GLY A 440 4.76 -44.71 3.84
C GLY A 440 3.72 -45.19 2.83
N LEU A 441 2.47 -44.69 2.93
CA LEU A 441 1.42 -45.00 1.95
C LEU A 441 1.74 -44.47 0.54
N ALA A 442 2.36 -43.29 0.44
CA ALA A 442 2.77 -42.75 -0.85
C ALA A 442 3.90 -43.59 -1.50
N GLU A 443 4.84 -44.08 -0.70
CA GLU A 443 5.92 -44.98 -1.14
C GLU A 443 5.35 -46.35 -1.57
N ASP A 444 4.43 -46.93 -0.78
CA ASP A 444 3.70 -48.17 -1.12
C ASP A 444 2.92 -48.04 -2.45
N TYR A 445 2.28 -46.88 -2.68
CA TYR A 445 1.55 -46.63 -3.93
C TYR A 445 2.49 -46.37 -5.12
N GLU A 446 3.69 -45.83 -4.89
CA GLU A 446 4.70 -45.58 -5.92
C GLU A 446 5.28 -46.85 -6.53
N GLU A 447 5.37 -47.93 -5.77
CA GLU A 447 5.76 -49.24 -6.30
C GLU A 447 4.76 -49.76 -7.34
N VAL A 448 3.49 -49.43 -7.17
CA VAL A 448 2.40 -49.89 -8.05
C VAL A 448 2.13 -48.93 -9.20
N SER A 449 2.23 -47.62 -8.96
CA SER A 449 2.00 -46.57 -9.95
C SER A 449 3.16 -45.56 -9.93
N PRO A 450 4.30 -45.90 -10.58
CA PRO A 450 5.49 -45.06 -10.56
C PRO A 450 5.25 -43.71 -11.24
N ARG A 451 5.87 -42.66 -10.70
CA ARG A 451 5.74 -41.29 -11.25
C ARG A 451 6.34 -41.23 -12.66
N PRO A 452 5.63 -40.65 -13.64
CA PRO A 452 6.28 -40.29 -14.90
C PRO A 452 7.32 -39.19 -14.64
N ILE A 453 8.60 -39.49 -14.89
CA ILE A 453 9.72 -38.53 -14.78
C ILE A 453 9.61 -37.53 -15.93
N LYS A 454 8.82 -36.46 -15.75
CA LYS A 454 8.92 -35.25 -16.58
C LYS A 454 9.09 -34.05 -15.67
N GLU A 455 10.27 -33.44 -15.71
CA GLU A 455 10.55 -32.15 -15.09
C GLU A 455 9.57 -31.10 -15.63
N PHE A 456 8.54 -30.74 -14.86
CA PHE A 456 7.79 -29.53 -15.14
C PHE A 456 8.67 -28.34 -14.76
N ARG A 457 9.29 -27.67 -15.74
CA ARG A 457 10.00 -26.43 -15.47
C ARG A 457 8.97 -25.32 -15.32
N PRO A 458 8.72 -24.76 -14.12
CA PRO A 458 7.83 -23.62 -13.98
C PRO A 458 8.33 -22.49 -14.88
N SER A 459 7.41 -21.71 -15.47
CA SER A 459 7.83 -20.59 -16.31
C SER A 459 8.73 -19.66 -15.50
N ARG A 460 9.97 -19.42 -15.99
CA ARG A 460 10.99 -18.55 -15.36
C ARG A 460 10.39 -17.23 -14.86
N LYS A 461 9.37 -16.70 -15.56
CA LYS A 461 8.68 -15.44 -15.22
C LYS A 461 7.98 -15.45 -13.85
N SER A 462 7.39 -16.57 -13.41
CA SER A 462 6.63 -16.64 -12.15
C SER A 462 7.50 -16.83 -10.90
N GLN A 463 8.68 -17.45 -11.05
CA GLN A 463 9.67 -17.60 -9.98
C GLN A 463 10.49 -16.31 -9.84
N ILE A 464 10.92 -15.72 -10.95
CA ILE A 464 11.66 -14.45 -10.92
C ILE A 464 10.81 -13.34 -10.30
N GLY A 465 9.51 -13.25 -10.59
CA GLY A 465 8.64 -12.24 -9.96
C GLY A 465 8.48 -12.42 -8.44
N ARG A 466 8.36 -13.66 -7.95
CA ARG A 466 8.27 -13.95 -6.50
C ARG A 466 9.60 -13.73 -5.78
N ILE A 467 10.72 -14.09 -6.41
CA ILE A 467 12.06 -13.91 -5.85
C ILE A 467 12.45 -12.44 -5.89
N ALA A 468 12.18 -11.72 -6.98
CA ALA A 468 12.47 -10.29 -7.11
C ALA A 468 11.63 -9.45 -6.14
N GLY A 469 10.34 -9.77 -5.97
CA GLY A 469 9.50 -9.08 -4.98
C GLY A 469 9.95 -9.30 -3.54
N ARG A 470 10.35 -10.53 -3.20
CA ARG A 470 10.92 -10.86 -1.87
C ARG A 470 12.32 -10.24 -1.68
N ALA A 471 13.16 -10.24 -2.71
CA ALA A 471 14.50 -9.65 -2.67
C ALA A 471 14.46 -8.12 -2.57
N LEU A 472 13.52 -7.45 -3.23
CA LEU A 472 13.34 -6.00 -3.15
C LEU A 472 12.94 -5.56 -1.73
N VAL A 473 12.08 -6.32 -1.06
CA VAL A 473 11.69 -6.03 0.33
C VAL A 473 12.82 -6.34 1.31
N VAL A 474 13.55 -7.45 1.13
CA VAL A 474 14.76 -7.71 1.93
C VAL A 474 15.80 -6.61 1.71
N LEU A 475 15.99 -6.13 0.47
CA LEU A 475 16.86 -5.01 0.15
C LEU A 475 16.36 -3.71 0.76
N LEU A 476 15.06 -3.45 0.76
CA LEU A 476 14.47 -2.27 1.41
C LEU A 476 14.67 -2.34 2.92
N VAL A 477 14.34 -3.46 3.58
CA VAL A 477 14.55 -3.65 5.03
C VAL A 477 16.03 -3.61 5.39
N PHE A 478 16.91 -4.23 4.59
CA PHE A 478 18.35 -4.11 4.78
C PHE A 478 18.83 -2.70 4.52
N ALA A 479 18.29 -1.97 3.54
CA ALA A 479 18.62 -0.57 3.31
C ALA A 479 18.12 0.29 4.47
N THR A 480 16.93 0.05 5.02
CA THR A 480 16.43 0.76 6.21
C THR A 480 17.28 0.43 7.43
N LEU A 481 17.65 -0.84 7.66
CA LEU A 481 18.51 -1.25 8.77
C LEU A 481 19.97 -0.81 8.59
N TRP A 482 20.45 -0.74 7.35
CA TRP A 482 21.80 -0.26 7.00
C TRP A 482 21.87 1.25 7.11
N ILE A 483 20.87 1.99 6.63
CA ILE A 483 20.71 3.43 6.85
C ILE A 483 20.53 3.71 8.35
N ALA A 484 19.73 2.92 9.06
CA ALA A 484 19.59 3.03 10.51
C ALA A 484 20.93 2.76 11.22
N ARG A 485 21.69 1.72 10.83
CA ARG A 485 23.02 1.45 11.40
C ARG A 485 24.05 2.52 11.02
N TYR A 486 23.96 3.11 9.83
CA TYR A 486 24.88 4.14 9.34
C TYR A 486 24.54 5.54 9.88
N ARG A 487 23.31 5.75 10.38
CA ARG A 487 22.85 7.03 10.97
C ARG A 487 22.62 7.00 12.49
N LEU A 488 22.41 5.84 13.12
CA LEU A 488 22.30 5.69 14.58
C LEU A 488 23.67 5.62 15.27
N PHE A 489 24.70 5.30 14.51
CA PHE A 489 26.08 5.30 14.95
C PHE A 489 26.82 6.27 14.04
N ASP A 490 26.65 7.57 14.30
CA ASP A 490 27.51 8.58 13.71
C ASP A 490 28.98 8.17 13.91
N ASP A 491 29.79 8.42 12.88
CA ASP A 491 31.25 8.38 13.01
C ASP A 491 31.65 9.16 14.27
N PRO A 492 32.63 8.67 15.04
CA PRO A 492 33.06 9.33 16.27
C PRO A 492 33.33 10.81 16.00
N LEU A 493 33.10 11.67 16.99
CA LEU A 493 33.59 13.06 17.01
C LEU A 493 35.10 13.04 16.75
N SER A 494 35.53 13.04 15.48
CA SER A 494 36.92 12.90 15.08
C SER A 494 37.35 14.11 14.26
N GLY A 495 37.95 15.09 14.94
CA GLY A 495 38.81 16.07 14.28
C GLY A 495 40.18 15.45 13.97
N SER A 496 40.84 15.91 12.91
CA SER A 496 42.25 15.56 12.67
C SER A 496 43.11 16.19 13.77
N GLY A 497 43.61 15.37 14.70
CA GLY A 497 44.52 15.84 15.75
C GLY A 497 45.83 16.38 15.18
N LEU A 498 46.61 17.07 16.02
CA LEU A 498 47.93 17.55 15.59
C LEU A 498 48.82 16.37 15.15
N ASP A 499 49.54 16.54 14.05
CA ASP A 499 50.65 15.65 13.71
C ASP A 499 51.85 16.03 14.57
N VAL A 500 51.85 15.52 15.80
CA VAL A 500 52.81 15.84 16.86
C VAL A 500 54.25 15.61 16.41
N GLN A 501 54.49 14.64 15.52
CA GLN A 501 55.83 14.29 15.02
C GLN A 501 56.40 15.34 14.05
N GLN A 502 55.56 16.17 13.43
CA GLN A 502 55.99 17.20 12.47
C GLN A 502 56.15 18.60 13.08
N ILE A 503 55.84 18.77 14.37
CA ILE A 503 55.85 20.07 15.06
C ILE A 503 57.10 20.19 15.93
N SER A 504 57.85 21.28 15.77
CA SER A 504 59.01 21.53 16.64
C SER A 504 58.58 21.78 18.09
N GLN A 505 59.40 21.32 19.05
CA GLN A 505 59.10 21.46 20.48
C GLN A 505 58.79 22.91 20.89
N ARG A 506 59.52 23.89 20.36
CA ARG A 506 59.28 25.33 20.62
C ARG A 506 57.89 25.79 20.14
N ARG A 507 57.44 25.29 18.99
CA ARG A 507 56.10 25.61 18.46
C ARG A 507 55.02 24.90 19.25
N MET A 508 55.27 23.66 19.70
CA MET A 508 54.35 22.92 20.55
C MET A 508 54.17 23.61 21.91
N THR A 509 55.25 24.04 22.57
CA THR A 509 55.17 24.80 23.83
C THR A 509 54.34 26.07 23.67
N ALA A 510 54.56 26.86 22.62
CA ALA A 510 53.77 28.07 22.37
C ALA A 510 52.28 27.80 22.12
N LEU A 511 51.93 26.68 21.50
CA LEU A 511 50.53 26.27 21.31
C LEU A 511 49.89 25.86 22.64
N VAL A 512 50.63 25.11 23.46
CA VAL A 512 50.17 24.69 24.79
C VAL A 512 49.99 25.90 25.71
N ASP A 513 50.94 26.83 25.74
CA ASP A 513 50.84 28.06 26.54
C ASP A 513 49.60 28.90 26.16
N ALA A 514 49.30 29.01 24.87
CA ALA A 514 48.13 29.74 24.37
C ALA A 514 46.80 29.04 24.75
N ASP A 515 46.74 27.72 24.60
CA ASP A 515 45.54 26.95 24.92
C ASP A 515 45.32 26.82 26.43
N GLU A 516 46.37 26.83 27.25
CA GLU A 516 46.26 26.88 28.72
C GLU A 516 45.62 28.21 29.18
N GLN A 517 45.97 29.33 28.55
CA GLN A 517 45.33 30.63 28.80
C GLN A 517 43.86 30.63 28.36
N GLU A 518 43.58 30.06 27.19
CA GLU A 518 42.22 29.96 26.66
C GLU A 518 41.33 29.06 27.53
N LEU A 519 41.83 27.90 27.96
CA LEU A 519 41.09 27.00 28.84
C LEU A 519 40.80 27.67 30.20
N ASN A 520 41.77 28.40 30.74
CA ASN A 520 41.58 29.17 31.96
C ASN A 520 40.48 30.25 31.83
N ARG A 521 40.35 30.88 30.66
CA ARG A 521 39.26 31.83 30.35
C ARG A 521 37.91 31.11 30.23
N LEU A 522 37.88 29.94 29.58
CA LEU A 522 36.66 29.16 29.38
C LEU A 522 36.03 28.68 30.69
N ILE A 523 36.83 28.42 31.73
CA ILE A 523 36.33 28.09 33.08
C ILE A 523 35.40 29.22 33.59
N ASP A 524 35.86 30.47 33.56
CA ASP A 524 35.09 31.62 34.06
C ASP A 524 33.83 31.91 33.22
N GLU A 525 33.92 31.69 31.90
CA GLU A 525 32.80 31.94 30.98
C GLU A 525 31.69 30.90 31.10
N LEU A 526 32.04 29.64 31.35
CA LEU A 526 31.06 28.57 31.54
C LEU A 526 30.28 28.74 32.86
N ASP A 527 30.94 29.14 33.95
CA ASP A 527 30.28 29.46 35.22
C ASP A 527 29.25 30.59 35.04
N THR A 528 29.62 31.62 34.26
CA THR A 528 28.73 32.75 33.96
C THR A 528 27.53 32.31 33.12
N LEU A 529 27.76 31.44 32.14
CA LEU A 529 26.70 30.90 31.30
C LEU A 529 25.73 30.02 32.09
N GLU A 530 26.25 29.15 32.97
CA GLU A 530 25.46 28.28 33.84
C GLU A 530 24.54 29.10 34.76
N ALA A 531 25.05 30.17 35.36
CA ALA A 531 24.25 31.08 36.18
C ALA A 531 23.13 31.78 35.37
N ARG A 532 23.37 32.10 34.09
CA ARG A 532 22.34 32.68 33.20
C ARG A 532 21.29 31.63 32.81
N ALA A 533 21.71 30.44 32.40
CA ALA A 533 20.81 29.35 32.03
C ALA A 533 19.89 28.95 33.19
N THR A 534 20.43 28.84 34.41
CA THR A 534 19.67 28.53 35.64
C THR A 534 18.61 29.58 35.96
N ARG A 535 18.91 30.87 35.77
CA ARG A 535 17.91 31.94 35.93
C ARG A 535 16.81 31.83 34.89
N LEU A 536 17.18 31.68 33.62
CA LEU A 536 16.22 31.59 32.52
C LEU A 536 15.27 30.40 32.69
N GLN A 537 15.81 29.23 33.04
CA GLN A 537 15.01 28.04 33.32
C GLN A 537 14.05 28.25 34.51
N ARG A 538 14.49 28.94 35.57
CA ARG A 538 13.61 29.29 36.69
C ARG A 538 12.45 30.17 36.23
N ASP A 539 12.71 31.18 35.40
CA ASP A 539 11.67 32.08 34.87
C ASP A 539 10.62 31.32 34.02
N PHE A 540 11.06 30.35 33.21
CA PHE A 540 10.16 29.43 32.48
C PHE A 540 9.41 28.46 33.41
N ASN A 541 10.02 28.07 34.53
CA ASN A 541 9.37 27.20 35.51
C ASN A 541 8.28 27.93 36.30
N ASP A 542 8.52 29.21 36.61
CA ASP A 542 7.62 30.07 37.37
C ASP A 542 6.50 30.67 36.50
N GLY A 543 6.52 30.43 35.17
CA GLY A 543 5.51 30.90 34.22
C GLY A 543 5.67 32.36 33.79
N ASN A 544 6.81 32.98 34.09
CA ASN A 544 7.10 34.38 33.75
C ASN A 544 7.51 34.58 32.28
N ARG A 545 7.79 33.48 31.55
CA ARG A 545 8.21 33.46 30.14
C ARG A 545 7.47 32.36 29.38
N SER A 546 7.29 32.52 28.07
CA SER A 546 6.52 31.59 27.22
C SER A 546 7.29 31.20 25.96
N PHE A 547 7.24 29.91 25.58
CA PHE A 547 7.87 29.40 24.36
C PHE A 547 7.19 29.87 23.06
N THR A 548 6.03 30.52 23.16
CA THR A 548 5.28 31.07 22.01
C THR A 548 5.62 32.53 21.69
N ASN A 549 6.34 33.20 22.59
CA ASN A 549 6.74 34.60 22.46
C ASN A 549 8.13 34.69 21.80
N GLN A 550 8.25 35.52 20.75
CA GLN A 550 9.49 35.66 19.97
C GLN A 550 10.66 36.23 20.81
N ALA A 551 10.40 37.17 21.73
CA ALA A 551 11.46 37.76 22.55
C ALA A 551 12.05 36.77 23.57
N ASP A 552 11.22 35.88 24.13
CA ASP A 552 11.65 34.81 25.03
C ASP A 552 12.43 33.72 24.29
N ASP A 553 12.06 33.46 23.04
CA ASP A 553 12.77 32.55 22.14
C ASP A 553 14.18 33.05 21.81
N ASP A 554 14.33 34.33 21.47
CA ASP A 554 15.62 34.94 21.14
C ASP A 554 16.60 34.89 22.35
N ASP A 555 16.10 35.09 23.57
CA ASP A 555 16.88 34.96 24.81
C ASP A 555 17.38 33.52 25.05
N LEU A 556 16.54 32.52 24.79
CA LEU A 556 16.90 31.10 24.88
C LEU A 556 17.96 30.73 23.83
N ARG A 557 17.78 31.20 22.60
CA ARG A 557 18.70 30.98 21.48
C ARG A 557 20.05 31.63 21.72
N GLU A 558 20.11 32.78 22.41
CA GLU A 558 21.38 33.41 22.78
C GLU A 558 22.17 32.57 23.80
N VAL A 559 21.49 31.95 24.76
CA VAL A 559 22.11 30.99 25.70
C VAL A 559 22.64 29.77 24.94
N LEU A 560 21.86 29.23 24.00
CA LEU A 560 22.28 28.13 23.13
C LEU A 560 23.50 28.47 22.28
N ARG A 561 23.52 29.65 21.65
CA ARG A 561 24.62 30.12 20.81
C ARG A 561 25.92 30.22 21.61
N ARG A 562 25.87 30.78 22.83
CA ARG A 562 27.03 30.84 23.73
C ARG A 562 27.49 29.46 24.17
N TYR A 563 26.56 28.59 24.56
CA TYR A 563 26.85 27.21 24.89
C TYR A 563 27.57 26.49 23.73
N MET A 564 27.06 26.61 22.51
CA MET A 564 27.70 26.04 21.32
C MET A 564 29.11 26.59 21.09
N THR A 565 29.31 27.90 21.26
CA THR A 565 30.62 28.55 21.08
C THR A 565 31.65 27.99 22.06
N HIS A 566 31.29 27.84 23.35
CA HIS A 566 32.18 27.27 24.35
C HIS A 566 32.40 25.77 24.13
N ARG A 567 31.34 25.03 23.77
CA ARG A 567 31.40 23.61 23.41
C ARG A 567 32.38 23.37 22.26
N GLU A 568 32.33 24.18 21.22
CA GLU A 568 33.23 24.09 20.09
C GLU A 568 34.68 24.38 20.50
N ALA A 569 34.91 25.38 21.37
CA ALA A 569 36.24 25.68 21.90
C ALA A 569 36.83 24.51 22.69
N LEU A 570 36.04 23.88 23.57
CA LEU A 570 36.47 22.70 24.33
C LEU A 570 36.74 21.49 23.41
N LEU A 571 35.84 21.20 22.46
CA LEU A 571 36.03 20.13 21.49
C LEU A 571 37.29 20.31 20.65
N ARG A 572 37.61 21.56 20.26
CA ARG A 572 38.85 21.88 19.55
C ARG A 572 40.08 21.49 20.37
N ILE A 573 40.12 21.78 21.67
CA ILE A 573 41.25 21.40 22.55
C ILE A 573 41.34 19.87 22.66
N VAL A 574 40.22 19.19 22.90
CA VAL A 574 40.16 17.72 23.01
C VAL A 574 40.69 17.05 21.74
N TRP A 575 40.23 17.48 20.58
CA TRP A 575 40.69 16.91 19.30
C TRP A 575 42.14 17.25 18.97
N LYS A 576 42.59 18.45 19.32
CA LYS A 576 43.94 18.94 19.01
C LYS A 576 45.01 18.08 19.69
N TYR A 577 44.77 17.64 20.93
CA TYR A 577 45.76 16.95 21.76
C TYR A 577 45.55 15.44 21.94
N GLN A 578 44.56 14.83 21.29
CA GLN A 578 44.25 13.38 21.37
C GLN A 578 45.43 12.39 21.14
N ARG A 579 46.56 12.85 20.56
CA ARG A 579 47.81 12.09 20.32
C ARG A 579 48.95 12.50 21.26
N TYR A 580 48.65 13.06 22.44
CA TYR A 580 49.66 13.53 23.40
C TYR A 580 50.68 12.45 23.79
N ALA A 581 50.28 11.18 23.78
CA ALA A 581 51.15 10.05 24.11
C ALA A 581 52.39 9.94 23.20
N GLU A 582 52.36 10.54 22.01
CA GLU A 582 53.46 10.55 21.05
C GLU A 582 54.51 11.64 21.33
N ILE A 583 54.28 12.52 22.30
CA ILE A 583 55.23 13.57 22.69
C ILE A 583 56.39 12.96 23.50
N GLU A 584 57.62 13.13 23.03
CA GLU A 584 58.82 12.60 23.70
C GLU A 584 59.18 13.33 24.99
N ASN A 585 58.97 14.66 25.04
CA ASN A 585 59.25 15.47 26.23
C ASN A 585 58.18 15.21 27.32
N GLU A 586 58.62 14.68 28.46
CA GLU A 586 57.70 14.26 29.54
C GLU A 586 56.86 15.40 30.11
N GLU A 587 57.47 16.56 30.39
CA GLU A 587 56.77 17.73 30.94
C GLU A 587 55.68 18.21 29.95
N LEU A 588 56.02 18.34 28.67
CA LEU A 588 55.09 18.77 27.63
C LEU A 588 53.98 17.75 27.37
N ARG A 589 54.28 16.45 27.48
CA ARG A 589 53.28 15.37 27.42
C ARG A 589 52.29 15.44 28.57
N LEU A 590 52.75 15.73 29.78
CA LEU A 590 51.89 15.86 30.96
C LEU A 590 51.02 17.12 30.90
N ARG A 591 51.58 18.25 30.44
CA ARG A 591 50.82 19.49 30.22
C ARG A 591 49.71 19.32 29.19
N THR A 592 50.03 18.69 28.05
CA THR A 592 49.04 18.42 26.99
C THR A 592 47.97 17.43 27.43
N PHE A 593 48.33 16.39 28.18
CA PHE A 593 47.36 15.48 28.79
C PHE A 593 46.42 16.21 29.76
N LEU A 594 46.95 17.02 30.68
CA LEU A 594 46.13 17.78 31.63
C LEU A 594 45.19 18.75 30.90
N LEU A 595 45.69 19.43 29.88
CA LEU A 595 44.91 20.35 29.05
C LEU A 595 43.75 19.63 28.32
N GLU A 596 44.02 18.49 27.69
CA GLU A 596 43.00 17.67 27.02
C GLU A 596 41.97 17.14 28.02
N PHE A 597 42.43 16.55 29.13
CA PHE A 597 41.56 15.90 30.09
C PHE A 597 40.69 16.89 30.86
N THR A 598 41.22 18.08 31.17
CA THR A 598 40.44 19.17 31.78
C THR A 598 39.36 19.66 30.82
N ALA A 599 39.70 19.90 29.54
CA ALA A 599 38.72 20.29 28.53
C ALA A 599 37.64 19.22 28.31
N ALA A 600 38.01 17.94 28.31
CA ALA A 600 37.07 16.82 28.20
C ALA A 600 36.15 16.73 29.42
N SER A 601 36.67 16.97 30.63
CA SER A 601 35.90 16.96 31.88
C SER A 601 34.88 18.09 31.92
N MET A 602 35.30 19.32 31.60
CA MET A 602 34.41 20.48 31.48
C MET A 602 33.35 20.28 30.40
N LEU A 603 33.72 19.71 29.25
CA LEU A 603 32.79 19.43 28.16
C LEU A 603 31.73 18.41 28.58
N TYR A 604 32.16 17.32 29.25
CA TYR A 604 31.26 16.27 29.71
C TYR A 604 30.30 16.82 30.78
N GLU A 605 30.82 17.56 31.74
CA GLU A 605 30.02 18.20 32.80
C GLU A 605 29.00 19.19 32.24
N ALA A 606 29.44 20.16 31.43
CA ALA A 606 28.55 21.17 30.85
C ALA A 606 27.46 20.55 29.97
N SER A 607 27.80 19.48 29.24
CA SER A 607 26.82 18.71 28.46
C SER A 607 25.81 18.00 29.37
N LEU A 608 26.29 17.39 30.46
CA LEU A 608 25.46 16.65 31.39
C LEU A 608 24.48 17.58 32.12
N LYS A 609 24.97 18.71 32.62
CA LYS A 609 24.16 19.78 33.23
C LYS A 609 23.12 20.30 32.25
N PHE A 610 23.51 20.61 31.01
CA PHE A 610 22.60 21.07 29.96
C PHE A 610 21.45 20.09 29.68
N VAL A 611 21.75 18.79 29.53
CA VAL A 611 20.71 17.76 29.31
C VAL A 611 19.85 17.54 30.55
N HIS A 612 20.45 17.54 31.74
CA HIS A 612 19.71 17.37 32.99
C HIS A 612 18.74 18.53 33.24
N GLN A 613 19.16 19.76 32.93
CA GLN A 613 18.40 20.98 33.17
C GLN A 613 17.09 21.05 32.38
N PHE A 614 17.08 20.63 31.11
CA PHE A 614 15.91 20.78 30.25
C PHE A 614 15.14 19.47 30.01
N GLY A 615 15.65 18.33 30.48
CA GLY A 615 15.14 17.01 30.12
C GLY A 615 13.76 16.61 30.65
N ASP A 616 13.22 17.30 31.66
CA ASP A 616 11.92 16.97 32.26
C ASP A 616 10.71 17.59 31.53
N ARG A 617 10.93 18.44 30.52
CA ARG A 617 9.85 19.11 29.75
C ARG A 617 9.99 18.86 28.25
N SER A 618 9.01 18.18 27.66
CA SER A 618 8.96 17.90 26.22
C SER A 618 8.97 19.17 25.36
N GLU A 619 8.30 20.23 25.81
CA GLU A 619 8.24 21.53 25.13
C GLU A 619 9.61 22.21 25.05
N ALA A 620 10.38 22.20 26.15
CA ALA A 620 11.72 22.77 26.19
C ALA A 620 12.69 21.97 25.30
N VAL A 621 12.61 20.64 25.33
CA VAL A 621 13.42 19.76 24.47
C VAL A 621 13.10 19.98 23.00
N ALA A 622 11.82 20.09 22.62
CA ALA A 622 11.41 20.41 21.26
C ALA A 622 12.03 21.73 20.81
N LYS A 623 11.94 22.76 21.67
CA LYS A 623 12.49 24.09 21.42
C LYS A 623 14.01 24.10 21.22
N LEU A 624 14.77 23.40 22.06
CA LEU A 624 16.23 23.33 21.96
C LEU A 624 16.74 22.49 20.77
N ASN A 625 15.87 21.69 20.16
CA ASN A 625 16.16 20.94 18.93
C ASN A 625 15.75 21.70 17.66
N GLU A 626 15.15 22.89 17.77
CA GLU A 626 14.81 23.70 16.62
C GLU A 626 16.07 24.22 15.90
N PRO A 627 16.14 24.13 14.56
CA PRO A 627 17.20 24.80 13.81
C PRO A 627 17.00 26.32 13.85
N GLU A 628 18.10 27.06 14.01
CA GLU A 628 18.15 28.49 13.70
C GLU A 628 19.31 28.74 12.74
N PRO A 629 19.08 28.56 11.42
CA PRO A 629 20.11 28.71 10.40
C PRO A 629 20.77 30.08 10.43
N ASN A 630 20.05 31.10 10.90
CA ASN A 630 20.55 32.45 10.95
C ASN A 630 21.69 32.63 11.95
N TRP A 631 21.73 31.82 13.01
CA TRP A 631 22.70 31.88 14.10
C TRP A 631 23.64 30.66 14.12
N GLY A 632 23.57 29.81 13.11
CA GLY A 632 24.39 28.60 13.00
C GLY A 632 23.99 27.48 13.96
N ILE A 633 22.76 27.50 14.47
CA ILE A 633 22.23 26.46 15.36
C ILE A 633 21.62 25.34 14.49
N PRO A 634 22.19 24.11 14.52
CA PRO A 634 21.68 22.99 13.75
C PRO A 634 20.41 22.39 14.37
N ALA A 635 19.56 21.79 13.54
CA ALA A 635 18.43 21.00 14.03
C ALA A 635 18.92 19.82 14.89
N GLY A 636 18.15 19.45 15.91
CA GLY A 636 18.43 18.29 16.75
C GLY A 636 19.62 18.45 17.70
N LEU A 637 20.10 19.68 17.94
CA LEU A 637 21.29 19.94 18.74
C LEU A 637 21.23 19.32 20.15
N TYR A 638 20.13 19.50 20.88
CA TYR A 638 19.96 18.93 22.21
C TYR A 638 20.03 17.40 22.17
N ASP A 639 19.37 16.79 21.19
CA ASP A 639 19.42 15.34 20.99
C ASP A 639 20.84 14.90 20.63
N THR A 640 21.55 15.58 19.74
CA THR A 640 22.94 15.28 19.40
C THR A 640 23.86 15.34 20.64
N ILE A 641 23.70 16.33 21.51
CA ILE A 641 24.48 16.43 22.77
C ILE A 641 24.16 15.25 23.69
N ARG A 642 22.86 14.94 23.86
CA ARG A 642 22.37 13.82 24.66
C ARG A 642 22.87 12.46 24.14
N HIS A 643 22.88 12.26 22.83
CA HIS A 643 23.43 11.07 22.17
C HIS A 643 24.94 10.95 22.38
N ASN A 644 25.68 12.06 22.25
CA ASN A 644 27.12 12.06 22.46
C ASN A 644 27.52 11.69 23.89
N LEU A 645 26.72 12.09 24.90
CA LEU A 645 26.90 11.66 26.29
C LEU A 645 26.61 10.16 26.49
N ALA A 646 25.63 9.64 25.76
CA ALA A 646 25.23 8.23 25.78
C ALA A 646 26.16 7.30 24.98
N SER A 647 27.03 7.86 24.14
CA SER A 647 27.90 7.10 23.24
C SER A 647 28.84 6.18 24.04
N PRO A 648 28.77 4.85 23.86
CA PRO A 648 29.65 3.91 24.55
C PRO A 648 31.13 4.18 24.29
N GLN A 649 31.46 4.72 23.11
CA GLN A 649 32.81 5.07 22.74
C GLN A 649 33.32 6.30 23.48
N ASN A 650 32.52 7.37 23.58
CA ASN A 650 32.89 8.59 24.30
C ASN A 650 33.04 8.32 25.81
N ILE A 651 32.09 7.57 26.38
CA ILE A 651 32.14 7.14 27.79
C ILE A 651 33.43 6.35 28.05
N ARG A 652 33.78 5.42 27.16
CA ARG A 652 35.01 4.63 27.31
C ARG A 652 36.27 5.49 27.21
N MET A 653 36.34 6.45 26.29
CA MET A 653 37.50 7.34 26.15
C MET A 653 37.69 8.20 27.41
N PHE A 654 36.62 8.81 27.91
CA PHE A 654 36.64 9.60 29.13
C PHE A 654 37.10 8.76 30.34
N GLU A 655 36.55 7.55 30.49
CA GLU A 655 36.86 6.68 31.62
C GLU A 655 38.30 6.17 31.60
N LEU A 656 38.87 5.93 30.41
CA LEU A 656 40.29 5.58 30.27
C LEU A 656 41.21 6.75 30.67
N ALA A 657 40.89 7.97 30.24
CA ALA A 657 41.64 9.17 30.61
C ALA A 657 41.56 9.43 32.13
N ARG A 658 40.37 9.26 32.72
CA ARG A 658 40.12 9.34 34.16
C ARG A 658 40.95 8.33 34.95
N GLN A 659 40.94 7.08 34.51
CA GLN A 659 41.75 6.03 35.13
C GLN A 659 43.25 6.33 35.04
N TYR A 660 43.72 6.85 33.90
CA TYR A 660 45.11 7.26 33.73
C TYR A 660 45.50 8.42 34.64
N TYR A 661 44.65 9.45 34.75
CA TYR A 661 44.86 10.59 35.66
C TYR A 661 45.04 10.15 37.12
N HIS A 662 44.23 9.20 37.61
CA HIS A 662 44.29 8.72 39.00
C HIS A 662 45.40 7.68 39.28
N GLN A 663 46.24 7.33 38.30
CA GLN A 663 47.35 6.40 38.54
C GLN A 663 48.44 7.06 39.40
N GLU A 664 48.91 6.32 40.42
CA GLU A 664 49.87 6.83 41.41
C GLU A 664 51.16 7.36 40.77
N HIS A 665 51.66 6.70 39.73
CA HIS A 665 52.87 7.14 39.03
C HIS A 665 52.66 8.43 38.22
N VAL A 666 51.46 8.64 37.65
CA VAL A 666 51.13 9.87 36.92
C VAL A 666 51.04 11.04 37.89
N GLN A 667 50.38 10.86 39.04
CA GLN A 667 50.31 11.85 40.11
C GLN A 667 51.71 12.25 40.63
N GLN A 668 52.62 11.28 40.76
CA GLN A 668 54.01 11.54 41.14
C GLN A 668 54.80 12.29 40.06
N GLN A 669 54.56 12.01 38.77
CA GLN A 669 55.16 12.74 37.65
C GLN A 669 54.67 14.20 37.61
N LEU A 670 53.36 14.44 37.77
CA LEU A 670 52.78 15.79 37.85
C LEU A 670 53.39 16.60 39.00
N LYS A 671 53.58 15.97 40.16
CA LYS A 671 54.24 16.60 41.32
C LYS A 671 55.70 16.98 41.03
N THR A 672 56.43 16.10 40.35
CA THR A 672 57.86 16.30 40.04
C THR A 672 58.06 17.50 39.11
N HIS A 673 57.15 17.72 38.17
CA HIS A 673 57.16 18.84 37.22
C HIS A 673 56.39 20.09 37.72
N ALA A 674 56.02 20.14 39.00
CA ALA A 674 55.26 21.25 39.60
C ALA A 674 53.88 21.55 38.97
N LEU A 675 53.27 20.56 38.30
CA LEU A 675 52.00 20.70 37.58
C LEU A 675 50.76 20.45 38.45
N LEU A 676 50.89 20.29 39.77
CA LEU A 676 49.74 20.04 40.68
C LEU A 676 49.18 21.33 41.33
N THR A 677 50.05 22.27 41.66
CA THR A 677 49.68 23.42 42.52
C THR A 677 50.14 24.77 41.96
N SER A 678 50.81 24.79 40.80
CA SER A 678 51.20 26.05 40.16
C SER A 678 50.08 26.54 39.24
N PRO A 679 49.86 27.86 39.10
CA PRO A 679 48.92 28.39 38.11
C PRO A 679 49.37 28.10 36.68
N PRO A 680 48.46 27.71 35.75
CA PRO A 680 47.01 27.57 35.90
C PRO A 680 46.53 26.16 36.31
N TYR A 681 47.43 25.23 36.64
CA TYR A 681 47.09 23.81 36.83
C TYR A 681 46.28 23.52 38.09
N ASP A 682 46.41 24.34 39.13
CA ASP A 682 45.55 24.28 40.33
C ASP A 682 44.07 24.43 39.95
N ARG A 683 43.75 25.35 39.03
CA ARG A 683 42.38 25.53 38.52
C ARG A 683 41.93 24.35 37.65
N PHE A 684 42.82 23.76 36.87
CA PHE A 684 42.51 22.59 36.05
C PHE A 684 42.15 21.38 36.90
N HIS A 685 42.90 21.15 37.98
CA HIS A 685 42.60 20.08 38.93
C HIS A 685 41.25 20.29 39.62
N ASN A 686 40.94 21.51 40.06
CA ASN A 686 39.63 21.82 40.64
C ASN A 686 38.49 21.56 39.63
N ALA A 687 38.64 22.01 38.38
CA ALA A 687 37.64 21.77 37.33
C ALA A 687 37.42 20.27 37.04
N ILE A 688 38.48 19.44 37.11
CA ILE A 688 38.35 17.98 36.99
C ILE A 688 37.58 17.39 38.19
N GLU A 689 37.90 17.83 39.41
CA GLU A 689 37.25 17.34 40.63
C GLU A 689 35.76 17.72 40.67
N ASP A 690 35.43 18.95 40.29
CA ASP A 690 34.05 19.46 40.18
C ASP A 690 33.27 18.67 39.13
N ALA A 691 33.84 18.47 37.94
CA ALA A 691 33.24 17.66 36.89
C ALA A 691 32.98 16.21 37.36
N GLU A 692 33.94 15.56 38.02
CA GLU A 692 33.74 14.21 38.55
C GLU A 692 32.65 14.14 39.64
N ALA A 693 32.55 15.16 40.50
CA ALA A 693 31.51 15.24 41.51
C ALA A 693 30.12 15.35 40.85
N THR A 694 29.97 16.27 39.91
CA THR A 694 28.74 16.45 39.12
C THR A 694 28.35 15.17 38.37
N ILE A 695 29.31 14.49 37.74
CA ILE A 695 29.06 13.22 37.03
C ILE A 695 28.54 12.15 38.01
N ARG A 696 29.15 12.01 39.19
CA ARG A 696 28.67 11.03 40.20
C ARG A 696 27.26 11.33 40.68
N GLU A 697 26.89 12.60 40.84
CA GLU A 697 25.57 13.01 41.33
C GLU A 697 24.46 12.85 40.28
N ILE A 698 24.74 13.20 39.01
CA ILE A 698 23.70 13.29 37.97
C ILE A 698 23.54 11.98 37.18
N ASN A 699 24.59 11.17 37.02
CA ASN A 699 24.62 10.04 36.08
C ASN A 699 23.59 8.92 36.38
N ASP A 700 23.24 8.68 37.64
CA ASP A 700 22.23 7.66 38.01
C ASP A 700 20.81 8.04 37.54
N SER A 701 20.51 9.34 37.40
CA SER A 701 19.22 9.84 36.88
C SER A 701 19.15 9.90 35.36
N VAL A 702 20.30 10.10 34.69
CA VAL A 702 20.41 10.29 33.24
C VAL A 702 20.59 8.96 32.50
N SER A 703 21.36 8.02 33.04
CA SER A 703 21.60 6.70 32.42
C SER A 703 20.32 5.86 32.23
N ALA A 704 19.37 5.92 33.17
CA ALA A 704 18.05 5.29 33.02
C ALA A 704 17.20 5.94 31.91
N ARG A 705 17.30 7.26 31.74
CA ARG A 705 16.56 8.03 30.72
C ARG A 705 17.16 7.88 29.32
N VAL A 706 18.49 7.78 29.23
CA VAL A 706 19.24 7.54 27.99
C VAL A 706 18.84 6.20 27.32
N ILE A 707 18.64 5.14 28.11
CA ILE A 707 18.20 3.83 27.61
C ILE A 707 16.75 3.88 27.10
N GLN A 708 15.88 4.64 27.77
CA GLN A 708 14.48 4.82 27.38
C GLN A 708 14.34 5.63 26.08
N VAL A 709 15.27 6.55 25.82
CA VAL A 709 15.31 7.42 24.64
C VAL A 709 15.92 6.76 23.41
N ALA A 710 16.93 5.88 23.56
CA ALA A 710 17.42 5.07 22.44
C ALA A 710 16.31 4.22 21.79
N VAL A 711 15.23 3.92 22.53
CA VAL A 711 14.00 3.29 22.01
C VAL A 711 13.08 4.31 21.31
N SER A 712 13.03 5.58 21.76
CA SER A 712 12.32 6.66 21.07
C SER A 712 13.00 7.13 19.78
N ASP A 713 14.32 7.01 19.65
CA ASP A 713 15.05 7.40 18.43
C ASP A 713 14.81 6.47 17.23
N LEU A 714 14.40 5.21 17.50
CA LEU A 714 13.78 4.36 16.47
C LEU A 714 12.49 5.00 15.92
N GLY A 715 11.76 5.72 16.77
CA GLY A 715 10.60 6.54 16.41
C GLY A 715 10.96 7.80 15.62
N ASN A 716 12.07 8.47 15.92
CA ASN A 716 12.53 9.66 15.17
C ASN A 716 13.01 9.33 13.75
N LEU A 717 13.62 8.15 13.55
CA LEU A 717 13.95 7.64 12.21
C LEU A 717 12.67 7.37 11.39
N ILE A 718 11.62 6.86 12.05
CA ILE A 718 10.28 6.72 11.47
C ILE A 718 9.69 8.09 11.17
N TYR A 719 9.83 9.07 12.06
CA TYR A 719 9.36 10.45 11.87
C TYR A 719 10.03 11.13 10.66
N HIS A 720 11.35 11.04 10.50
CA HIS A 720 12.04 11.63 9.33
C HIS A 720 11.66 10.93 8.02
N ALA A 721 11.51 9.61 8.04
CA ALA A 721 11.01 8.85 6.89
C ALA A 721 9.55 9.19 6.58
N GLN A 722 8.74 9.39 7.61
CA GLN A 722 7.34 9.79 7.51
C GLN A 722 7.24 11.22 6.97
N TYR A 723 8.01 12.17 7.47
CA TYR A 723 8.07 13.55 6.99
C TYR A 723 8.51 13.61 5.52
N ALA A 724 9.56 12.88 5.14
CA ALA A 724 9.98 12.80 3.73
C ALA A 724 8.90 12.16 2.83
N THR A 725 8.14 11.19 3.35
CA THR A 725 7.03 10.56 2.63
C THR A 725 5.82 11.50 2.55
N GLN A 726 5.50 12.19 3.64
CA GLN A 726 4.41 13.15 3.75
C GLN A 726 4.67 14.39 2.89
N SER A 727 5.89 14.93 2.88
CA SER A 727 6.26 16.06 2.01
C SER A 727 6.16 15.65 0.55
N LEU A 728 6.66 14.49 0.15
CA LEU A 728 6.48 13.98 -1.21
C LEU A 728 5.01 13.84 -1.60
N VAL A 729 4.18 13.26 -0.73
CA VAL A 729 2.73 13.08 -1.00
C VAL A 729 2.00 14.43 -0.99
N SER A 730 2.34 15.33 -0.09
CA SER A 730 1.64 16.60 0.10
C SER A 730 2.06 17.65 -0.92
N THR A 731 3.35 17.74 -1.25
CA THR A 731 3.84 18.49 -2.44
C THR A 731 3.20 17.91 -3.69
N TRP A 732 3.12 16.58 -3.82
CA TRP A 732 2.40 15.97 -4.94
C TRP A 732 0.93 16.40 -4.98
N ILE A 733 0.17 16.34 -3.88
CA ILE A 733 -1.23 16.80 -3.81
C ILE A 733 -1.35 18.30 -4.12
N GLY A 734 -0.42 19.10 -3.59
CA GLY A 734 -0.35 20.56 -3.76
C GLY A 734 -0.06 20.98 -5.19
N ASP A 735 0.77 20.22 -5.92
CA ASP A 735 1.14 20.49 -7.32
C ASP A 735 0.24 19.81 -8.35
N PHE A 736 -0.60 18.85 -7.92
CA PHE A 736 -1.38 18.03 -8.84
C PHE A 736 -2.55 18.80 -9.44
N LYS A 737 -2.39 19.21 -10.69
CA LYS A 737 -3.46 19.77 -11.52
C LYS A 737 -4.37 18.64 -12.02
N ILE A 738 -5.57 18.52 -11.46
CA ILE A 738 -6.57 17.52 -11.92
C ILE A 738 -7.30 17.95 -13.20
N ARG A 739 -7.23 19.25 -13.52
CA ARG A 739 -7.88 19.89 -14.66
C ARG A 739 -6.98 20.97 -15.25
N GLN A 740 -7.20 21.33 -16.50
CA GLN A 740 -6.59 22.52 -17.12
C GLN A 740 -7.54 23.72 -16.95
N PRO A 741 -7.03 24.95 -16.73
CA PRO A 741 -7.85 26.16 -16.78
C PRO A 741 -8.58 26.24 -18.13
N HIS A 742 -9.82 26.74 -18.17
CA HIS A 742 -10.49 27.00 -19.46
C HIS A 742 -9.68 28.05 -20.23
N GLY A 743 -9.23 27.72 -21.44
CA GLY A 743 -8.37 28.60 -22.25
C GLY A 743 -6.87 28.53 -21.93
N GLY A 744 -6.46 27.79 -20.90
CA GLY A 744 -5.04 27.60 -20.53
C GLY A 744 -4.42 28.71 -19.67
N GLU A 745 -5.18 29.74 -19.33
CA GLU A 745 -4.76 30.89 -18.52
C GLU A 745 -5.59 30.98 -17.22
N PRO A 746 -5.06 31.57 -16.13
CA PRO A 746 -5.82 31.92 -14.93
C PRO A 746 -6.96 32.91 -15.22
N LEU A 747 -8.01 32.93 -14.37
CA LEU A 747 -9.14 33.85 -14.57
C LEU A 747 -8.82 35.32 -14.23
N ILE A 748 -7.81 35.58 -13.39
CA ILE A 748 -7.41 36.94 -13.03
C ILE A 748 -6.55 37.52 -14.15
N ASP A 749 -6.97 38.65 -14.71
CA ASP A 749 -6.24 39.32 -15.79
C ASP A 749 -5.22 40.36 -15.28
N LYS A 750 -4.32 40.80 -16.17
CA LYS A 750 -3.28 41.79 -15.85
C LYS A 750 -3.84 43.16 -15.45
N GLN A 751 -5.02 43.53 -15.94
CA GLN A 751 -5.64 44.82 -15.61
C GLN A 751 -6.17 44.80 -14.17
N GLN A 752 -6.76 43.68 -13.74
CA GLN A 752 -7.22 43.49 -12.37
C GLN A 752 -6.06 43.40 -11.39
N LEU A 753 -4.94 42.76 -11.76
CA LEU A 753 -3.72 42.80 -10.95
C LEU A 753 -3.20 44.24 -10.75
N ALA A 754 -3.21 45.06 -11.80
CA ALA A 754 -2.85 46.47 -11.71
C ALA A 754 -3.83 47.28 -10.85
N GLN A 755 -5.14 47.01 -10.93
CA GLN A 755 -6.13 47.62 -10.05
C GLN A 755 -5.94 47.21 -8.58
N LEU A 756 -5.54 45.96 -8.34
CA LEU A 756 -5.27 45.46 -7.01
C LEU A 756 -4.02 46.11 -6.40
N SER A 757 -2.94 46.27 -7.19
CA SER A 757 -1.70 46.89 -6.70
C SER A 757 -1.87 48.37 -6.31
N GLU A 758 -2.85 49.08 -6.87
CA GLU A 758 -3.16 50.47 -6.52
C GLU A 758 -3.82 50.62 -5.13
N VAL A 759 -4.47 49.57 -4.61
CA VAL A 759 -5.21 49.61 -3.34
C VAL A 759 -4.50 48.90 -2.18
N LEU A 760 -3.46 48.11 -2.48
CA LEU A 760 -2.69 47.36 -1.49
C LEU A 760 -1.81 48.27 -0.62
N GLU A 761 -1.75 47.97 0.67
CA GLU A 761 -0.84 48.59 1.63
C GLU A 761 0.00 47.54 2.37
N PRO A 762 1.25 47.87 2.75
CA PRO A 762 2.08 46.98 3.57
C PRO A 762 1.34 46.52 4.84
N GLY A 763 1.30 45.21 5.06
CA GLY A 763 0.56 44.56 6.14
C GLY A 763 -0.76 43.90 5.70
N ASP A 764 -1.28 44.18 4.51
CA ASP A 764 -2.50 43.54 4.02
C ASP A 764 -2.36 42.01 3.96
N ILE A 765 -3.45 41.30 4.30
CA ILE A 765 -3.54 39.83 4.26
C ILE A 765 -4.27 39.43 2.98
N LEU A 766 -3.67 38.51 2.24
CA LEU A 766 -4.19 37.99 0.98
C LEU A 766 -4.78 36.59 1.22
N LEU A 767 -5.97 36.33 0.70
CA LEU A 767 -6.58 34.99 0.64
C LEU A 767 -6.68 34.57 -0.82
N GLU A 768 -6.20 33.39 -1.18
CA GLU A 768 -6.07 32.96 -2.58
C GLU A 768 -6.75 31.61 -2.83
N ARG A 769 -7.35 31.46 -4.02
CA ARG A 769 -7.90 30.18 -4.50
C ARG A 769 -7.51 29.91 -5.95
N ARG A 770 -7.10 28.67 -6.24
CA ARG A 770 -6.82 28.14 -7.59
C ARG A 770 -7.70 26.90 -7.83
N ASN A 771 -8.67 26.96 -8.74
CA ASN A 771 -9.73 25.93 -8.82
C ASN A 771 -9.25 24.58 -9.38
N TRP A 772 -8.19 24.55 -10.19
CA TRP A 772 -7.70 23.33 -10.87
C TRP A 772 -6.76 22.43 -10.05
N TYR A 773 -6.43 22.81 -8.82
CA TYR A 773 -5.55 22.05 -7.94
C TYR A 773 -6.31 21.03 -7.07
N LEU A 774 -5.69 19.86 -6.86
CA LEU A 774 -6.25 18.78 -6.04
C LEU A 774 -6.39 19.16 -4.55
N SER A 775 -5.55 20.08 -4.06
CA SER A 775 -5.56 20.57 -2.67
C SER A 775 -6.93 21.04 -2.18
N ASN A 776 -7.77 21.61 -3.06
CA ASN A 776 -9.13 22.07 -2.74
C ASN A 776 -10.08 20.98 -2.21
N ALA A 777 -9.83 19.70 -2.54
CA ALA A 777 -10.65 18.60 -2.01
C ALA A 777 -10.27 18.17 -0.59
N PHE A 778 -9.10 18.59 -0.11
CA PHE A 778 -8.54 18.15 1.17
C PHE A 778 -8.46 19.28 2.21
N LEU A 779 -8.41 20.54 1.77
CA LEU A 779 -8.41 21.70 2.65
C LEU A 779 -9.85 22.15 2.97
N PRO A 780 -10.14 22.57 4.23
CA PRO A 780 -11.46 23.00 4.63
C PRO A 780 -11.79 24.40 4.12
N GLY A 781 -12.99 24.57 3.56
CA GLY A 781 -13.53 25.87 3.15
C GLY A 781 -13.15 26.33 1.74
N TYR A 782 -13.70 27.48 1.31
CA TYR A 782 -13.48 28.02 -0.02
C TYR A 782 -12.07 28.59 -0.21
N TRP A 783 -11.46 29.13 0.84
CA TRP A 783 -10.12 29.74 0.79
C TRP A 783 -9.06 28.74 1.30
N PRO A 784 -8.24 28.16 0.41
CA PRO A 784 -7.20 27.20 0.80
C PRO A 784 -5.88 27.84 1.27
N HIS A 785 -5.59 29.09 0.89
CA HIS A 785 -4.28 29.71 1.06
C HIS A 785 -4.36 31.13 1.61
N GLY A 786 -3.33 31.55 2.35
CA GLY A 786 -3.19 32.91 2.87
C GLY A 786 -1.74 33.40 2.85
N ALA A 787 -1.54 34.69 2.62
CA ALA A 787 -0.23 35.31 2.51
C ALA A 787 -0.21 36.74 3.11
N VAL A 788 0.98 37.29 3.33
CA VAL A 788 1.17 38.66 3.84
C VAL A 788 1.81 39.53 2.75
N TYR A 789 1.13 40.63 2.39
CA TYR A 789 1.71 41.65 1.53
C TYR A 789 2.64 42.55 2.34
N VAL A 790 3.93 42.57 2.02
CA VAL A 790 4.95 43.32 2.77
C VAL A 790 5.32 44.66 2.13
N GLY A 791 4.78 44.95 0.93
CA GLY A 791 5.03 46.20 0.22
C GLY A 791 6.24 46.17 -0.69
N THR A 792 6.47 47.26 -1.41
CA THR A 792 7.63 47.42 -2.29
C THR A 792 8.90 47.80 -1.52
N THR A 793 10.06 47.75 -2.18
CA THR A 793 11.31 48.25 -1.57
C THR A 793 11.25 49.74 -1.19
N GLU A 794 10.42 50.53 -1.86
CA GLU A 794 10.19 51.95 -1.54
C GLU A 794 9.31 52.09 -0.29
N ASP A 795 8.30 51.23 -0.14
CA ASP A 795 7.45 51.18 1.06
C ASP A 795 8.25 50.82 2.31
N LEU A 796 9.10 49.80 2.22
CA LEU A 796 9.94 49.39 3.35
C LEU A 796 10.92 50.47 3.78
N LYS A 797 11.48 51.23 2.83
CA LYS A 797 12.31 52.42 3.13
C LYS A 797 11.50 53.54 3.78
N ARG A 798 10.29 53.81 3.27
CA ARG A 798 9.36 54.81 3.83
C ARG A 798 8.97 54.46 5.27
N LEU A 799 8.81 53.17 5.57
CA LEU A 799 8.53 52.67 6.92
C LEU A 799 9.77 52.63 7.83
N GLY A 800 10.98 52.81 7.27
CA GLY A 800 12.25 52.78 7.98
C GLY A 800 12.74 51.37 8.32
N LEU A 801 12.30 50.36 7.57
CA LEU A 801 12.58 48.95 7.81
C LEU A 801 13.80 48.41 7.06
N ASP A 802 14.32 49.16 6.08
CA ASP A 802 15.49 48.76 5.26
C ASP A 802 16.78 48.57 6.09
N THR A 803 16.87 49.19 7.25
CA THR A 803 17.99 49.06 8.21
C THR A 803 17.72 48.09 9.35
N ASN A 804 16.52 47.51 9.45
CA ASN A 804 16.19 46.52 10.48
C ASN A 804 17.00 45.23 10.29
N GLU A 805 17.45 44.60 11.38
CA GLU A 805 18.34 43.42 11.32
C GLU A 805 17.74 42.25 10.52
N TYR A 806 16.46 41.92 10.73
CA TYR A 806 15.80 40.79 10.06
C TYR A 806 15.52 41.10 8.58
N VAL A 807 15.15 42.34 8.27
CA VAL A 807 14.85 42.78 6.89
C VAL A 807 16.14 42.93 6.08
N SER A 808 17.16 43.60 6.63
CA SER A 808 18.46 43.84 5.98
C SER A 808 19.17 42.54 5.62
N LYS A 809 19.03 41.49 6.45
CA LYS A 809 19.56 40.15 6.18
C LYS A 809 19.04 39.55 4.88
N HIS A 810 17.77 39.78 4.57
CA HIS A 810 17.11 39.24 3.38
C HIS A 810 17.01 40.26 2.23
N TRP A 811 17.50 41.48 2.43
CA TRP A 811 17.34 42.60 1.50
C TRP A 811 17.79 42.28 0.08
N HIS A 812 18.96 41.67 -0.08
CA HIS A 812 19.47 41.29 -1.41
C HIS A 812 18.51 40.33 -2.14
N LYS A 813 17.96 39.34 -1.43
CA LYS A 813 17.02 38.36 -2.01
C LYS A 813 15.67 39.00 -2.33
N PHE A 814 15.16 39.84 -1.43
CA PHE A 814 13.87 40.52 -1.59
C PHE A 814 13.91 41.59 -2.71
N SER A 815 14.98 42.39 -2.76
CA SER A 815 15.15 43.48 -3.75
C SER A 815 15.46 43.00 -5.16
N ALA A 816 15.80 41.71 -5.34
CA ALA A 816 15.91 41.11 -6.65
C ALA A 816 14.52 40.94 -7.27
N ASN A 817 14.44 40.95 -8.60
CA ASN A 817 13.21 40.59 -9.30
C ASN A 817 13.12 39.06 -9.45
N ASP A 818 11.91 38.57 -9.65
CA ASP A 818 11.66 37.18 -10.04
C ASP A 818 12.21 36.87 -11.45
N GLU A 819 12.07 35.62 -11.91
CA GLU A 819 12.57 35.17 -13.21
C GLU A 819 11.95 35.92 -14.41
N GLU A 820 10.76 36.49 -14.24
CA GLU A 820 10.02 37.25 -15.26
C GLU A 820 10.25 38.77 -15.15
N GLY A 821 11.00 39.21 -14.15
CA GLY A 821 11.39 40.60 -13.94
C GLY A 821 10.44 41.41 -13.05
N HIS A 822 9.53 40.78 -12.32
CA HIS A 822 8.63 41.46 -11.37
C HIS A 822 9.24 41.56 -9.96
N PRO A 823 8.93 42.62 -9.19
CA PRO A 823 9.46 42.80 -7.85
C PRO A 823 8.78 41.86 -6.84
N HIS A 824 9.53 41.36 -5.86
CA HIS A 824 8.93 40.66 -4.73
C HIS A 824 8.22 41.64 -3.80
N VAL A 825 6.99 41.30 -3.41
CA VAL A 825 6.13 42.15 -2.56
C VAL A 825 5.30 41.34 -1.55
N ILE A 826 5.35 40.00 -1.61
CA ILE A 826 4.60 39.09 -0.75
C ILE A 826 5.56 38.17 0.00
N VAL A 827 5.22 37.86 1.26
CA VAL A 827 5.77 36.73 2.01
C VAL A 827 4.69 35.67 2.16
N GLU A 828 4.97 34.45 1.70
CA GLU A 828 4.04 33.33 1.78
C GLU A 828 4.77 32.02 2.09
N ALA A 829 4.06 31.04 2.64
CA ALA A 829 4.57 29.67 2.78
C ALA A 829 3.90 28.76 1.75
N VAL A 830 4.71 28.18 0.87
CA VAL A 830 4.31 27.19 -0.15
C VAL A 830 5.15 25.93 0.00
N SER A 831 4.98 24.91 -0.84
CA SER A 831 5.72 23.63 -0.73
C SER A 831 7.25 23.76 -0.64
N GLU A 832 7.81 24.84 -1.20
CA GLU A 832 9.23 25.20 -1.18
C GLU A 832 9.70 25.80 0.16
N GLY A 833 8.76 26.15 1.05
CA GLY A 833 8.98 26.85 2.31
C GLY A 833 8.42 28.27 2.30
N VAL A 834 8.88 29.09 3.24
CA VAL A 834 8.53 30.50 3.31
C VAL A 834 9.40 31.29 2.33
N ILE A 835 8.78 31.87 1.30
CA ILE A 835 9.47 32.54 0.19
C ILE A 835 9.00 33.98 0.02
N PHE A 836 9.75 34.72 -0.80
CA PHE A 836 9.32 36.01 -1.31
C PHE A 836 8.74 35.79 -2.71
N SER A 837 7.55 36.33 -2.95
CA SER A 837 6.81 36.18 -4.21
C SER A 837 6.44 37.54 -4.81
N SER A 838 6.35 37.59 -6.14
CA SER A 838 5.76 38.72 -6.86
C SER A 838 4.24 38.60 -6.89
N LEU A 839 3.56 39.73 -7.13
CA LEU A 839 2.10 39.76 -7.25
C LEU A 839 1.63 38.90 -8.45
N GLU A 840 2.41 38.92 -9.52
CA GLU A 840 2.16 38.19 -10.77
C GLU A 840 2.31 36.67 -10.57
N HIS A 841 3.31 36.22 -9.80
CA HIS A 841 3.52 34.80 -9.56
C HIS A 841 2.49 34.20 -8.58
N SER A 842 2.21 34.91 -7.48
CA SER A 842 1.26 34.46 -6.46
C SER A 842 -0.18 34.65 -6.94
N ILE A 843 -0.65 35.90 -7.05
CA ILE A 843 -2.04 36.24 -7.37
C ILE A 843 -2.35 36.05 -8.86
N GLY A 844 -1.41 36.35 -9.76
CA GLY A 844 -1.64 36.20 -11.20
C GLY A 844 -1.88 34.76 -11.63
N GLY A 845 -1.46 33.78 -10.81
CA GLY A 845 -1.79 32.36 -10.98
C GLY A 845 -3.11 31.91 -10.31
N ALA A 846 -3.88 32.83 -9.71
CA ALA A 846 -5.12 32.53 -8.99
C ALA A 846 -6.39 32.79 -9.80
N ASP A 847 -7.49 32.18 -9.35
CA ASP A 847 -8.83 32.42 -9.91
C ASP A 847 -9.63 33.42 -9.08
N SER A 848 -9.32 33.50 -7.79
CA SER A 848 -9.98 34.42 -6.87
C SER A 848 -8.99 34.85 -5.82
N VAL A 849 -9.05 36.12 -5.45
CA VAL A 849 -8.23 36.69 -4.38
C VAL A 849 -9.06 37.68 -3.57
N ALA A 850 -8.93 37.63 -2.25
CA ALA A 850 -9.51 38.62 -1.35
C ALA A 850 -8.42 39.27 -0.50
N VAL A 851 -8.61 40.56 -0.19
CA VAL A 851 -7.66 41.36 0.58
C VAL A 851 -8.35 41.89 1.84
N LEU A 852 -7.77 41.55 2.99
CA LEU A 852 -8.20 42.01 4.30
C LEU A 852 -7.10 42.85 4.93
N ARG A 853 -7.44 44.05 5.39
CA ARG A 853 -6.53 44.97 6.06
C ARG A 853 -6.68 44.88 7.57
N PRO A 854 -5.63 44.53 8.32
CA PRO A 854 -5.73 44.48 9.77
C PRO A 854 -5.85 45.85 10.43
N SER A 855 -6.77 45.97 11.39
CA SER A 855 -6.97 47.20 12.17
C SER A 855 -5.95 47.29 13.33
N VAL A 856 -4.70 47.59 12.99
CA VAL A 856 -3.57 47.68 13.93
C VAL A 856 -2.86 49.05 13.83
N SER A 857 -2.07 49.40 14.85
CA SER A 857 -1.24 50.60 14.81
C SER A 857 -0.12 50.50 13.78
N GLU A 858 0.41 51.65 13.34
CA GLU A 858 1.57 51.70 12.42
C GLU A 858 2.81 50.98 12.98
N GLN A 859 3.00 50.93 14.30
CA GLN A 859 4.11 50.21 14.91
C GLN A 859 3.90 48.69 14.82
N GLU A 860 2.70 48.20 15.16
CA GLU A 860 2.37 46.77 15.07
C GLU A 860 2.41 46.27 13.63
N LYS A 861 2.01 47.10 12.66
CA LYS A 861 2.18 46.83 11.22
C LYS A 861 3.65 46.63 10.86
N LYS A 862 4.54 47.52 11.32
CA LYS A 862 5.98 47.38 11.09
C LYS A 862 6.54 46.12 11.73
N ASP A 863 6.14 45.83 12.97
CA ASP A 863 6.56 44.64 13.69
C ASP A 863 6.10 43.37 12.95
N ALA A 864 4.87 43.36 12.41
CA ALA A 864 4.35 42.25 11.63
C ALA A 864 5.13 41.99 10.34
N ILE A 865 5.51 43.06 9.63
CA ILE A 865 6.37 42.94 8.43
C ILE A 865 7.74 42.38 8.81
N VAL A 866 8.36 42.89 9.88
CA VAL A 866 9.66 42.39 10.37
C VAL A 866 9.55 40.91 10.76
N SER A 867 8.49 40.51 11.46
CA SER A 867 8.21 39.12 11.81
C SER A 867 8.04 38.25 10.56
N ALA A 868 7.27 38.68 9.56
CA ALA A 868 7.13 37.96 8.29
C ALA A 868 8.50 37.76 7.60
N PHE A 869 9.35 38.79 7.57
CA PHE A 869 10.72 38.69 7.04
C PHE A 869 11.59 37.70 7.82
N SER A 870 11.44 37.60 9.14
CA SER A 870 12.18 36.66 9.99
C SER A 870 11.86 35.18 9.71
N PHE A 871 10.72 34.92 9.05
CA PHE A 871 10.29 33.58 8.66
C PHE A 871 10.83 33.14 7.29
N ALA A 872 11.32 34.08 6.47
CA ALA A 872 11.79 33.79 5.12
C ALA A 872 12.92 32.74 5.12
N GLY A 873 12.72 31.66 4.35
CA GLY A 873 13.64 30.53 4.25
C GLY A 873 13.36 29.37 5.21
N ARG A 874 12.34 29.47 6.08
CA ARG A 874 11.88 28.32 6.88
C ARG A 874 11.18 27.27 6.00
N PRO A 875 11.31 25.96 6.30
CA PRO A 875 10.58 24.91 5.57
C PRO A 875 9.06 25.00 5.75
N TYR A 876 8.32 24.38 4.84
CA TYR A 876 6.86 24.29 4.91
C TYR A 876 6.42 23.19 5.88
N ASP A 877 5.40 23.46 6.68
CA ASP A 877 4.83 22.46 7.59
C ASP A 877 3.72 21.62 6.91
N PHE A 878 4.02 20.38 6.56
CA PHE A 878 3.02 19.46 5.98
C PHE A 878 2.08 18.83 7.02
N GLU A 879 2.33 19.05 8.32
CA GLU A 879 1.53 18.53 9.43
C GLU A 879 0.40 19.48 9.86
N PHE A 880 0.44 20.74 9.42
CA PHE A 880 -0.48 21.82 9.78
C PHE A 880 -0.59 22.02 11.30
N ASN A 881 0.55 21.97 12.00
CA ASN A 881 0.63 22.06 13.45
C ASN A 881 1.31 23.36 13.91
N PHE A 882 0.51 24.29 14.43
CA PHE A 882 0.99 25.60 14.91
C PHE A 882 1.84 25.51 16.20
N GLU A 883 2.05 24.32 16.76
CA GLU A 883 2.96 24.09 17.88
C GLU A 883 4.44 24.00 17.44
N THR A 884 4.73 23.86 16.13
CA THR A 884 6.09 23.62 15.62
C THR A 884 6.62 24.83 14.82
N PRO A 885 7.16 25.89 15.45
CA PRO A 885 7.50 27.15 14.77
C PRO A 885 8.68 27.07 13.79
N SER A 886 9.39 25.94 13.71
CA SER A 886 10.51 25.72 12.79
C SER A 886 10.07 25.45 11.35
N MET A 887 8.82 25.06 11.15
CA MET A 887 8.18 24.89 9.85
C MET A 887 6.87 25.68 9.90
N LEU A 888 6.46 26.30 8.79
CA LEU A 888 5.28 27.15 8.79
C LEU A 888 4.35 26.78 7.65
N VAL A 889 3.04 26.77 7.92
CA VAL A 889 2.02 26.81 6.86
C VAL A 889 1.66 28.24 6.48
N CYS A 890 0.97 28.39 5.36
CA CYS A 890 0.63 29.68 4.77
C CYS A 890 -0.11 30.61 5.76
N THR A 891 -1.09 30.09 6.48
CA THR A 891 -1.83 30.85 7.50
C THR A 891 -1.10 31.04 8.81
N GLU A 892 -0.08 30.23 9.09
CA GLU A 892 0.75 30.38 10.28
C GLU A 892 1.72 31.55 10.13
N VAL A 893 2.20 31.82 8.91
CA VAL A 893 2.93 33.06 8.60
C VAL A 893 2.10 34.28 8.98
N VAL A 894 0.81 34.30 8.60
CA VAL A 894 -0.12 35.38 8.96
C VAL A 894 -0.33 35.46 10.47
N PHE A 895 -0.66 34.33 11.11
CA PHE A 895 -0.90 34.23 12.54
C PHE A 895 0.29 34.75 13.36
N ARG A 896 1.50 34.28 13.04
CA ARG A 896 2.73 34.63 13.78
C ARG A 896 3.25 36.02 13.45
N ALA A 897 3.05 36.51 12.22
CA ALA A 897 3.42 37.88 11.88
C ALA A 897 2.73 38.88 12.82
N TYR A 898 1.46 38.67 13.13
CA TYR A 898 0.69 39.54 14.02
C TYR A 898 0.78 39.17 15.51
N GLY A 899 1.79 38.40 15.92
CA GLY A 899 2.02 38.04 17.33
C GLY A 899 1.08 36.96 17.89
N GLY A 900 0.35 36.25 17.03
CA GLY A 900 -0.66 35.27 17.43
C GLY A 900 -1.73 35.89 18.34
N ASN A 901 -2.33 35.08 19.22
CA ASN A 901 -3.37 35.56 20.15
C ASN A 901 -2.83 36.39 21.33
N ALA A 902 -1.50 36.51 21.46
CA ALA A 902 -0.87 37.46 22.36
C ALA A 902 -0.77 38.87 21.76
N GLY A 903 -0.97 39.00 20.44
CA GLY A 903 -1.04 40.28 19.73
C GLY A 903 -2.43 40.90 19.75
N THR A 904 -2.58 41.99 19.00
CA THR A 904 -3.81 42.79 18.95
C THR A 904 -4.94 42.08 18.20
N ILE A 905 -4.62 41.26 17.19
CA ILE A 905 -5.60 40.48 16.42
C ILE A 905 -5.88 39.16 17.14
N GLN A 906 -7.16 38.83 17.35
CA GLN A 906 -7.57 37.55 17.93
C GLN A 906 -7.91 36.56 16.82
N PHE A 907 -7.03 35.60 16.59
CA PHE A 907 -7.15 34.62 15.52
C PHE A 907 -7.96 33.38 15.96
N PRO A 908 -8.91 32.92 15.13
CA PRO A 908 -9.74 31.75 15.41
C PRO A 908 -8.99 30.44 15.12
N LEU A 909 -8.28 29.93 16.13
CA LEU A 909 -7.66 28.61 16.09
C LEU A 909 -8.70 27.51 16.26
N GLU A 910 -8.56 26.43 15.50
CA GLU A 910 -9.39 25.22 15.60
C GLU A 910 -8.51 23.97 15.75
N GLU A 911 -9.04 22.97 16.46
CA GLU A 911 -8.37 21.68 16.62
C GLU A 911 -8.78 20.72 15.49
N ILE A 912 -7.85 20.41 14.58
CA ILE A 912 -8.06 19.46 13.48
C ILE A 912 -7.17 18.25 13.72
N MET A 913 -7.79 17.08 13.89
CA MET A 913 -7.09 15.82 14.19
C MET A 913 -6.14 15.89 15.40
N GLY A 914 -6.49 16.66 16.44
CA GLY A 914 -5.68 16.80 17.65
C GLY A 914 -4.58 17.86 17.57
N ARG A 915 -4.54 18.67 16.49
CA ARG A 915 -3.53 19.71 16.26
C ARG A 915 -4.20 21.07 16.16
N GLN A 916 -3.60 22.09 16.78
CA GLN A 916 -4.06 23.47 16.66
C GLN A 916 -3.64 24.03 15.29
N THR A 917 -4.61 24.57 14.56
CA THR A 917 -4.37 25.16 13.24
C THR A 917 -5.39 26.27 12.93
N MET A 918 -5.14 27.04 11.87
CA MET A 918 -6.04 28.07 11.38
C MET A 918 -6.21 27.95 9.87
N PRO A 919 -7.27 27.30 9.37
CA PRO A 919 -7.60 27.33 7.96
C PRO A 919 -7.81 28.77 7.45
N ALA A 920 -7.43 29.06 6.21
CA ALA A 920 -7.52 30.42 5.66
C ALA A 920 -8.98 30.92 5.59
N ILE A 921 -9.95 30.01 5.39
CA ILE A 921 -11.39 30.31 5.47
C ILE A 921 -11.81 30.93 6.81
N ASN A 922 -11.09 30.68 7.90
CA ASN A 922 -11.46 31.23 9.21
C ASN A 922 -11.21 32.75 9.30
N LEU A 923 -10.29 33.30 8.50
CA LEU A 923 -10.13 34.75 8.38
C LEU A 923 -11.35 35.39 7.69
N ALA A 924 -11.89 34.73 6.65
CA ALA A 924 -13.11 35.17 6.00
C ALA A 924 -14.36 35.04 6.90
N ARG A 925 -14.46 33.95 7.68
CA ARG A 925 -15.54 33.77 8.68
C ARG A 925 -15.50 34.84 9.75
N LYS A 926 -14.32 35.09 10.33
CA LYS A 926 -14.15 36.15 11.33
C LYS A 926 -14.54 37.52 10.78
N PHE A 927 -14.13 37.84 9.56
CA PHE A 927 -14.56 39.07 8.90
C PHE A 927 -16.09 39.16 8.75
N ASP A 928 -16.76 38.08 8.31
CA ASP A 928 -18.22 38.04 8.19
C ASP A 928 -18.94 38.20 9.54
N GLU A 929 -18.43 37.54 10.58
CA GLU A 929 -18.97 37.63 11.95
C GLU A 929 -18.84 39.03 12.56
N GLU A 930 -17.75 39.74 12.25
CA GLU A 930 -17.47 41.09 12.75
C GLU A 930 -18.02 42.21 11.85
N TYR A 931 -18.58 41.87 10.69
CA TYR A 931 -18.99 42.85 9.70
C TYR A 931 -20.03 43.84 10.25
N GLY A 932 -19.71 45.14 10.19
CA GLY A 932 -20.58 46.21 10.71
C GLY A 932 -20.46 46.47 12.22
N ASN A 933 -19.50 45.84 12.90
CA ASN A 933 -19.15 46.12 14.29
C ASN A 933 -18.00 47.14 14.37
N ASP A 934 -18.11 48.13 15.26
CA ASP A 934 -17.05 49.14 15.51
C ASP A 934 -15.76 48.51 16.07
N ALA A 935 -15.83 47.29 16.61
CA ALA A 935 -14.69 46.52 17.12
C ALA A 935 -14.11 45.51 16.11
N ALA A 936 -14.50 45.58 14.83
CA ALA A 936 -13.96 44.69 13.79
C ALA A 936 -12.43 44.81 13.68
N GLN A 937 -11.76 43.68 13.57
CA GLN A 937 -10.29 43.64 13.52
C GLN A 937 -9.74 43.62 12.09
N PHE A 938 -10.62 43.47 11.10
CA PHE A 938 -10.29 43.47 9.68
C PHE A 938 -11.20 44.41 8.88
N GLU A 939 -10.59 45.20 8.02
CA GLU A 939 -11.26 46.00 7.00
C GLU A 939 -11.20 45.28 5.64
N PHE A 940 -12.29 45.35 4.88
CA PHE A 940 -12.33 44.83 3.52
C PHE A 940 -11.72 45.82 2.53
N VAL A 941 -10.74 45.37 1.75
CA VAL A 941 -10.06 46.22 0.75
C VAL A 941 -10.56 45.92 -0.66
N ALA A 942 -10.44 44.66 -1.10
CA ALA A 942 -10.79 44.24 -2.45
C ALA A 942 -11.08 42.73 -2.53
N PHE A 943 -11.89 42.34 -3.52
CA PHE A 943 -12.12 40.94 -3.87
C PHE A 943 -12.19 40.79 -5.39
N ILE A 944 -11.39 39.90 -5.96
CA ILE A 944 -11.54 39.45 -7.34
C ILE A 944 -12.28 38.11 -7.31
N ASP A 945 -13.53 38.12 -7.77
CA ASP A 945 -14.39 36.93 -7.78
C ASP A 945 -14.28 36.20 -9.12
N GLY A 946 -13.75 34.97 -9.09
CA GLY A 946 -13.62 34.12 -10.27
C GLY A 946 -14.87 33.31 -10.55
N ASP A 947 -15.38 33.42 -11.78
CA ASP A 947 -16.49 32.62 -12.29
C ASP A 947 -16.04 31.68 -13.40
N GLU A 948 -15.90 30.39 -13.08
CA GLU A 948 -15.50 29.38 -14.07
C GLU A 948 -16.58 29.08 -15.09
N VAL A 949 -17.86 29.33 -14.78
CA VAL A 949 -18.98 29.06 -15.70
C VAL A 949 -19.06 30.16 -16.75
N ALA A 950 -18.82 31.40 -16.34
CA ALA A 950 -18.75 32.55 -17.23
C ALA A 950 -17.37 32.69 -17.93
N GLU A 951 -16.36 31.97 -17.47
CA GLU A 951 -14.95 32.09 -17.92
C GLU A 951 -14.41 33.52 -17.75
N THR A 952 -14.80 34.18 -16.66
CA THR A 952 -14.41 35.56 -16.35
C THR A 952 -14.21 35.74 -14.86
N SER A 953 -13.48 36.77 -14.46
CA SER A 953 -13.41 37.24 -13.09
C SER A 953 -13.92 38.68 -12.99
N ARG A 954 -14.35 39.10 -11.80
CA ARG A 954 -14.84 40.45 -11.55
C ARG A 954 -14.11 41.06 -10.37
N PHE A 955 -13.58 42.27 -10.54
CA PHE A 955 -13.12 43.10 -9.43
C PHE A 955 -14.34 43.65 -8.67
N VAL A 956 -14.46 43.29 -7.41
CA VAL A 956 -15.58 43.63 -6.53
C VAL A 956 -15.06 44.44 -5.35
N THR A 957 -15.65 45.62 -5.16
CA THR A 957 -15.37 46.54 -4.05
C THR A 957 -16.44 46.47 -2.95
N ASP A 958 -17.41 45.57 -3.08
CA ASP A 958 -18.46 45.33 -2.11
C ASP A 958 -18.11 44.15 -1.19
N ALA A 959 -18.09 44.41 0.11
CA ALA A 959 -17.83 43.40 1.13
C ALA A 959 -18.89 42.29 1.17
N GLU A 960 -20.14 42.56 0.75
CA GLU A 960 -21.22 41.55 0.75
C GLU A 960 -20.89 40.36 -0.17
N ALA A 961 -20.24 40.61 -1.31
CA ALA A 961 -19.81 39.55 -2.22
C ALA A 961 -18.74 38.64 -1.60
N PHE A 962 -17.82 39.22 -0.83
CA PHE A 962 -16.79 38.46 -0.11
C PHE A 962 -17.39 37.63 1.03
N ARG A 963 -18.36 38.18 1.78
CA ARG A 963 -19.06 37.46 2.86
C ARG A 963 -19.77 36.20 2.36
N ASN A 964 -20.36 36.26 1.18
CA ASN A 964 -20.98 35.10 0.53
C ASN A 964 -19.99 33.96 0.20
N THR A 965 -18.67 34.19 0.25
CA THR A 965 -17.67 33.14 0.02
C THR A 965 -17.56 32.14 1.17
N VAL A 966 -18.01 32.51 2.38
CA VAL A 966 -17.99 31.65 3.58
C VAL A 966 -18.80 30.37 3.38
N ASP A 967 -19.91 30.47 2.64
CA ASP A 967 -20.84 29.36 2.36
C ASP A 967 -20.51 28.60 1.07
N ARG A 968 -19.50 29.03 0.30
CA ARG A 968 -19.14 28.36 -0.96
C ARG A 968 -18.49 26.99 -0.70
N PRO A 969 -18.88 25.93 -1.44
CA PRO A 969 -18.36 24.59 -1.21
C PRO A 969 -16.89 24.46 -1.62
N ALA A 970 -16.05 24.02 -0.67
CA ALA A 970 -14.63 23.75 -0.87
C ALA A 970 -14.36 22.77 -2.03
N SER A 971 -15.12 21.67 -2.05
CA SER A 971 -14.96 20.51 -2.93
C SER A 971 -15.47 20.71 -4.37
N SER A 972 -16.14 21.83 -4.66
CA SER A 972 -16.54 22.14 -6.02
C SER A 972 -15.34 22.75 -6.75
N PHE A 973 -14.77 21.99 -7.69
CA PHE A 973 -13.74 22.47 -8.61
C PHE A 973 -14.33 23.30 -9.77
N VAL A 974 -15.62 23.66 -9.69
CA VAL A 974 -16.31 24.60 -10.57
C VAL A 974 -17.03 25.60 -9.67
N GLN A 975 -16.71 26.88 -9.82
CA GLN A 975 -17.26 27.98 -9.01
C GLN A 975 -17.99 28.97 -9.93
N SER A 976 -19.10 29.53 -9.45
CA SER A 976 -19.83 30.58 -10.17
C SER A 976 -20.33 31.62 -9.18
N SER A 977 -20.36 32.86 -9.65
CA SER A 977 -20.89 34.03 -8.96
C SER A 977 -22.43 34.01 -8.88
N ASP A 978 -23.10 33.21 -9.72
CA ASP A 978 -24.56 33.01 -9.68
C ASP A 978 -24.92 31.62 -9.07
N PRO A 979 -25.55 31.57 -7.89
CA PRO A 979 -25.94 30.32 -7.23
C PRO A 979 -27.01 29.52 -8.02
N ILE A 980 -27.73 30.16 -8.95
CA ILE A 980 -28.72 29.50 -9.82
C ILE A 980 -28.01 28.81 -11.00
N ALA A 981 -26.92 29.39 -11.52
CA ALA A 981 -26.16 28.85 -12.65
C ALA A 981 -25.47 27.51 -12.34
N LEU A 982 -25.07 27.28 -11.09
CA LEU A 982 -24.53 25.98 -10.60
C LEU A 982 -25.51 24.81 -10.82
N LYS A 983 -26.82 25.06 -10.91
CA LYS A 983 -27.84 24.03 -11.19
C LYS A 983 -28.04 23.76 -12.68
N SER A 984 -27.60 24.65 -13.59
CA SER A 984 -28.04 24.62 -14.99
C SER A 984 -26.99 24.28 -16.05
N ILE A 985 -25.70 24.05 -15.74
CA ILE A 985 -24.69 23.89 -16.81
C ILE A 985 -23.74 22.70 -16.63
N GLY A 986 -23.64 21.89 -17.69
CA GLY A 986 -22.47 21.15 -18.18
C GLY A 986 -21.84 20.06 -17.28
N PRO A 987 -20.87 20.38 -16.40
CA PRO A 987 -20.10 19.38 -15.64
C PRO A 987 -20.83 18.86 -14.40
N LEU A 988 -21.52 19.74 -13.68
CA LEU A 988 -22.37 19.37 -12.55
C LEU A 988 -23.53 18.52 -13.03
N GLY A 989 -24.11 18.82 -14.21
CA GLY A 989 -25.09 17.96 -14.87
C GLY A 989 -24.55 16.57 -15.21
N ARG A 990 -23.28 16.43 -15.62
CA ARG A 990 -22.66 15.12 -15.91
C ARG A 990 -22.34 14.32 -14.65
N THR A 991 -21.82 14.97 -13.61
CA THR A 991 -21.54 14.32 -12.31
C THR A 991 -22.83 14.00 -11.57
N LEU A 992 -23.82 14.90 -11.58
CA LEU A 992 -25.15 14.63 -11.02
C LEU A 992 -25.87 13.57 -11.85
N ALA A 993 -25.77 13.56 -13.19
CA ALA A 993 -26.30 12.47 -14.01
C ALA A 993 -25.59 11.14 -13.73
N PHE A 994 -24.27 11.13 -13.54
CA PHE A 994 -23.50 9.93 -13.17
C PHE A 994 -23.89 9.43 -11.78
N LEU A 995 -24.01 10.33 -10.79
CA LEU A 995 -24.48 10.03 -9.45
C LEU A 995 -25.96 9.61 -9.42
N THR A 996 -26.81 10.19 -10.28
CA THR A 996 -28.21 9.80 -10.44
C THR A 996 -28.33 8.45 -11.14
N LEU A 997 -27.45 8.15 -12.10
CA LEU A 997 -27.33 6.82 -12.73
C LEU A 997 -26.89 5.79 -11.69
N LEU A 998 -25.89 6.12 -10.86
CA LEU A 998 -25.43 5.32 -9.73
C LEU A 998 -26.55 5.09 -8.71
N ALA A 999 -27.26 6.14 -8.31
CA ALA A 999 -28.37 6.07 -7.37
C ALA A 999 -29.57 5.30 -7.94
N ALA A 1000 -29.88 5.44 -9.23
CA ALA A 1000 -30.93 4.68 -9.90
C ALA A 1000 -30.55 3.19 -9.99
N VAL A 1001 -29.30 2.87 -10.34
CA VAL A 1001 -28.79 1.50 -10.31
C VAL A 1001 -28.81 0.95 -8.89
N TRP A 1002 -28.47 1.76 -7.88
CA TRP A 1002 -28.50 1.36 -6.47
C TRP A 1002 -29.94 1.16 -5.97
N ALA A 1003 -30.89 2.00 -6.38
CA ALA A 1003 -32.32 1.86 -6.06
C ALA A 1003 -32.93 0.60 -6.69
N VAL A 1004 -32.46 0.19 -7.87
CA VAL A 1004 -32.82 -1.08 -8.51
C VAL A 1004 -32.12 -2.28 -7.86
N ALA A 1005 -30.88 -2.11 -7.40
CA ALA A 1005 -30.08 -3.16 -6.78
C ALA A 1005 -30.38 -3.41 -5.28
N ALA A 1006 -30.80 -2.39 -4.53
CA ALA A 1006 -31.02 -2.45 -3.08
C ALA A 1006 -32.10 -3.47 -2.66
N PRO A 1007 -33.23 -3.63 -3.39
CA PRO A 1007 -34.19 -4.71 -3.13
C PRO A 1007 -33.59 -6.11 -3.34
N LEU A 1008 -32.68 -6.25 -4.31
CA LEU A 1008 -31.97 -7.51 -4.60
C LEU A 1008 -30.93 -7.84 -3.52
N ALA A 1009 -30.20 -6.82 -3.02
CA ALA A 1009 -29.24 -6.98 -1.94
C ALA A 1009 -29.89 -7.36 -0.61
N ARG A 1010 -31.12 -6.90 -0.33
CA ARG A 1010 -31.91 -7.34 0.84
C ARG A 1010 -32.35 -8.80 0.74
N ARG A 1011 -32.67 -9.31 -0.46
CA ARG A 1011 -32.97 -10.73 -0.68
C ARG A 1011 -31.74 -11.64 -0.55
N LEU A 1012 -30.53 -11.10 -0.70
CA LEU A 1012 -29.27 -11.83 -0.57
C LEU A 1012 -28.75 -11.94 0.89
N ARG A 1013 -29.41 -11.30 1.87
CA ARG A 1013 -29.04 -11.34 3.31
C ARG A 1013 -29.79 -12.40 4.14
N SER A 1014 -30.66 -13.21 3.56
CA SER A 1014 -31.26 -14.35 4.26
C SER A 1014 -30.48 -15.64 3.98
N PRO A 1015 -29.61 -16.13 4.88
CA PRO A 1015 -29.18 -17.51 4.84
C PRO A 1015 -30.37 -18.37 5.26
N LYS A 1016 -31.13 -18.91 4.29
CA LYS A 1016 -31.90 -20.13 4.57
C LYS A 1016 -30.89 -21.27 4.68
N LEU A 1017 -30.33 -21.43 5.89
CA LEU A 1017 -29.93 -22.73 6.40
C LEU A 1017 -31.21 -23.59 6.45
N ALA A 1018 -31.49 -24.31 5.38
CA ALA A 1018 -32.38 -25.46 5.45
C ALA A 1018 -31.53 -26.64 5.95
N VAL A 1019 -31.39 -26.74 7.28
CA VAL A 1019 -31.12 -28.01 7.93
C VAL A 1019 -32.41 -28.80 7.82
N SER A 1020 -32.54 -29.66 6.82
CA SER A 1020 -33.60 -30.67 6.77
C SER A 1020 -33.21 -31.83 7.68
N ASN A 1021 -33.40 -31.64 8.99
CA ASN A 1021 -33.54 -32.73 9.95
C ASN A 1021 -34.95 -32.64 10.54
N GLU A 1022 -35.93 -33.20 9.83
CA GLU A 1022 -37.13 -33.72 10.47
C GLU A 1022 -37.22 -35.21 10.10
N PRO A 1023 -37.41 -36.11 11.08
CA PRO A 1023 -37.60 -37.52 10.81
C PRO A 1023 -38.96 -37.72 10.13
N GLU A 1024 -38.98 -38.56 9.09
CA GLU A 1024 -40.22 -39.07 8.49
C GLU A 1024 -41.14 -39.63 9.59
N SER A 1025 -42.20 -38.89 9.93
CA SER A 1025 -43.34 -39.44 10.64
C SER A 1025 -44.17 -40.23 9.65
N THR A 1026 -44.16 -41.55 9.82
CA THR A 1026 -45.05 -42.49 9.16
C THR A 1026 -46.49 -42.31 9.64
N GLU A 1027 -47.34 -41.71 8.81
CA GLU A 1027 -48.79 -41.90 8.90
C GLU A 1027 -49.33 -42.50 7.59
N PRO A 1028 -50.23 -43.50 7.66
CA PRO A 1028 -50.74 -44.22 6.50
C PRO A 1028 -51.83 -43.39 5.76
N PRO A 1029 -52.12 -43.67 4.48
CA PRO A 1029 -53.02 -42.83 3.70
C PRO A 1029 -54.48 -43.06 4.12
N PRO A 1030 -55.30 -42.01 4.30
CA PRO A 1030 -56.74 -42.15 4.23
C PRO A 1030 -57.16 -42.11 2.77
N GLY A 1031 -57.94 -43.13 2.36
CA GLY A 1031 -58.39 -43.29 0.99
C GLY A 1031 -59.37 -42.21 0.52
N GLN A 1032 -59.27 -41.88 -0.76
CA GLN A 1032 -60.30 -42.10 -1.79
C GLN A 1032 -59.72 -41.78 -3.17
#